data_AF-A0A0E2DF73-F1
#
_entry.id   AF-A0A0E2DF73-F1
#
_cell.length_a   1.000
_cell.length_b   1.000
_cell.length_c   1.000
_cell.angle_alpha   90.00
_cell.angle_beta   90.00
_cell.angle_gamma   90.00
#
_symmetry.space_group_name_H-M   'P 1'
#
loop_
_entity.id
_entity.type
_entity.pdbx_description
1 polymer ?
#
loop_
_entity_poly.entity_id
_entity_poly.type
_entity_poly.pdbx_seq_one_letter_code
_entity_poly.pdbx_strand_id
1 'polypeptide(L)'
;MSKSENQVPTPETFVLSSEDTQDMIGDQELKVLMLQYNPGAFKDIDLIEKGVENYFLFNQSPFALTKIEQLQHLKLNDLKFLEERRGIQSYQFLLFQKEIRELQIANVIIRPASLKADQIVKVKRGCVLQSVAAILEMLYARDQFILNISKNSDVEDWVHQNYINVDDKGIQINLSDSKFLEKSMQNLESLSLESLLDRLKVRGDLFSNIFQILNQKPGEILNQLSLIKVEPEVLPVLEKRGSRSPLLQLHPRFHLFQPSFEELLSFRHTSKEKNEQNKSTELEIIFELFNVIARKILLQILPGEESSWIELTGHFQAERYLQELKKHPAFTSGKSWAGGGDFIRSYEVLLQTVRTLEHLKKESLINLITGENLVRFKESKEPIHFDLSNFEVDDASIKSVGMSRTEFFREVLERIRSREDFLKKERKGSGGETIGLMILAKSMILRAFIEVRQKRTSIHNLIRQNGFPRGIYEFLKEVSDVKDGQVAVDEQIRLSKAIAEWEEDTEKERIRSERASKSILERIIEFILSLFGIKVAPKERDTANKGQVKKDFKNIESDHSSQEPSKPKKKKSLGVIVGPKEKELMIPSRVQKAIDYVDRKNNGLIWLDEVVVAISSPEFGKDKVADLIYYDQKRRYMEIRAMNQVRHVFIRKELESDSAWIQTTLDYLDNVSAKKPEFSALADTLRRFQNE
;
A
#
# COMPACT_ATOMS: atom_id res chain seq x y z
N MET A 1 -14.38 -17.49 -16.71
CA MET A 1 -15.80 -17.36 -16.35
C MET A 1 -15.91 -17.01 -14.87
N SER A 2 -17.03 -16.39 -14.46
CA SER A 2 -17.57 -16.19 -13.10
C SER A 2 -16.64 -16.13 -11.86
N LYS A 3 -16.75 -15.00 -11.13
CA LYS A 3 -16.49 -14.89 -9.68
C LYS A 3 -17.53 -15.69 -8.85
N SER A 4 -17.34 -15.64 -7.53
CA SER A 4 -18.15 -16.14 -6.39
C SER A 4 -17.70 -17.51 -5.88
N GLU A 5 -17.59 -17.73 -4.56
CA GLU A 5 -18.16 -16.96 -3.43
C GLU A 5 -17.09 -16.54 -2.40
N ASN A 6 -17.15 -15.28 -1.94
CA ASN A 6 -16.60 -14.94 -0.63
C ASN A 6 -17.53 -15.55 0.41
N GLN A 7 -17.11 -16.64 1.07
CA GLN A 7 -17.75 -17.03 2.32
C GLN A 7 -17.45 -15.95 3.36
N VAL A 8 -18.44 -15.11 3.63
CA VAL A 8 -18.45 -14.24 4.80
C VAL A 8 -18.39 -15.16 6.03
N PRO A 9 -17.37 -15.04 6.91
CA PRO A 9 -17.34 -15.84 8.12
C PRO A 9 -18.61 -15.58 8.93
N THR A 10 -19.34 -16.63 9.27
CA THR A 10 -20.47 -16.54 10.21
C THR A 10 -19.92 -15.92 11.50
N PRO A 11 -20.48 -14.80 12.01
CA PRO A 11 -19.96 -14.18 13.21
C PRO A 11 -20.09 -15.18 14.37
N GLU A 12 -18.97 -15.49 15.02
CA GLU A 12 -18.97 -16.29 16.24
C GLU A 12 -19.97 -15.68 17.21
N THR A 13 -20.88 -16.52 17.73
CA THR A 13 -22.01 -16.05 18.52
C THR A 13 -21.52 -15.39 19.80
N PHE A 14 -21.57 -14.06 19.83
CA PHE A 14 -21.37 -13.25 21.02
C PHE A 14 -22.34 -13.71 22.12
N VAL A 15 -21.81 -14.46 23.08
CA VAL A 15 -22.50 -14.82 24.31
C VAL A 15 -22.41 -13.59 25.21
N LEU A 16 -23.51 -12.84 25.31
CA LEU A 16 -23.74 -11.91 26.42
C LEU A 16 -23.45 -12.66 27.72
N SER A 17 -22.76 -12.02 28.66
CA SER A 17 -22.58 -12.56 30.02
C SER A 17 -23.91 -13.14 30.52
N SER A 18 -23.96 -14.44 30.79
CA SER A 18 -25.20 -15.23 30.76
C SER A 18 -26.11 -14.92 31.95
N GLU A 19 -26.93 -13.88 31.82
CA GLU A 19 -28.18 -13.79 32.56
C GLU A 19 -29.08 -14.94 32.08
N ASP A 20 -29.41 -15.88 32.99
CA ASP A 20 -30.44 -16.92 32.80
C ASP A 20 -31.81 -16.27 32.60
N THR A 21 -32.01 -15.73 31.39
CA THR A 21 -33.24 -15.07 30.99
C THR A 21 -34.28 -16.16 30.78
N GLN A 22 -35.34 -16.11 31.58
CA GLN A 22 -36.46 -17.06 31.51
C GLN A 22 -37.60 -16.48 30.68
N ASP A 23 -38.47 -17.36 30.16
CA ASP A 23 -39.68 -16.93 29.46
C ASP A 23 -40.61 -16.13 30.40
N MET A 24 -41.30 -15.14 29.81
CA MET A 24 -42.22 -14.27 30.52
C MET A 24 -43.56 -14.95 30.80
N ILE A 25 -44.26 -14.46 31.82
CA ILE A 25 -45.60 -14.94 32.16
C ILE A 25 -46.62 -14.65 31.05
N GLY A 26 -47.54 -15.60 30.88
CA GLY A 26 -48.62 -15.54 29.90
C GLY A 26 -49.63 -14.44 30.19
N ASP A 27 -50.35 -13.99 29.16
CA ASP A 27 -51.30 -12.88 29.27
C ASP A 27 -52.43 -13.12 30.28
N GLN A 28 -52.78 -14.39 30.55
CA GLN A 28 -53.76 -14.73 31.59
C GLN A 28 -53.22 -14.45 33.00
N GLU A 29 -51.97 -14.82 33.27
CA GLU A 29 -51.31 -14.57 34.56
C GLU A 29 -51.03 -13.07 34.73
N LEU A 30 -50.54 -12.40 33.68
CA LEU A 30 -50.40 -10.94 33.67
C LEU A 30 -51.75 -10.24 33.88
N LYS A 31 -52.83 -10.75 33.30
CA LYS A 31 -54.18 -10.20 33.52
C LYS A 31 -54.62 -10.31 34.97
N VAL A 32 -54.39 -11.45 35.61
CA VAL A 32 -54.70 -11.63 37.05
C VAL A 32 -53.87 -10.68 37.92
N LEU A 33 -52.57 -10.52 37.65
CA LEU A 33 -51.70 -9.58 38.38
C LEU A 33 -52.14 -8.11 38.21
N MET A 34 -52.50 -7.70 36.99
CA MET A 34 -52.88 -6.32 36.70
C MET A 34 -54.30 -5.96 37.18
N LEU A 35 -55.24 -6.90 37.17
CA LEU A 35 -56.57 -6.73 37.78
C LEU A 35 -56.51 -6.48 39.29
N GLN A 36 -55.48 -6.98 39.98
CA GLN A 36 -55.26 -6.77 41.42
C GLN A 36 -54.60 -5.43 41.75
N TYR A 37 -54.03 -4.72 40.76
CA TYR A 37 -53.12 -3.58 41.02
C TYR A 37 -53.53 -2.30 40.26
N ASN A 38 -53.68 -2.35 38.94
CA ASN A 38 -54.03 -1.18 38.13
C ASN A 38 -54.63 -1.59 36.76
N PRO A 39 -55.96 -1.53 36.58
CA PRO A 39 -56.60 -1.87 35.30
C PRO A 39 -56.22 -0.95 34.12
N GLY A 40 -55.69 0.25 34.38
CA GLY A 40 -55.20 1.14 33.32
C GLY A 40 -53.90 0.66 32.67
N ALA A 41 -53.12 -0.18 33.37
CA ALA A 41 -51.79 -0.61 32.96
C ALA A 41 -51.76 -1.40 31.63
N PHE A 42 -52.85 -2.04 31.21
CA PHE A 42 -52.86 -2.78 29.93
C PHE A 42 -52.57 -1.90 28.72
N LYS A 43 -52.96 -0.62 28.73
CA LYS A 43 -52.63 0.31 27.63
C LYS A 43 -51.12 0.56 27.51
N ASP A 44 -50.45 0.59 28.65
CA ASP A 44 -48.99 0.72 28.72
C ASP A 44 -48.31 -0.60 28.30
N ILE A 45 -48.87 -1.76 28.66
CA ILE A 45 -48.39 -3.08 28.19
C ILE A 45 -48.53 -3.21 26.66
N ASP A 46 -49.70 -2.88 26.10
CA ASP A 46 -49.93 -2.85 24.64
C ASP A 46 -48.92 -1.93 23.93
N LEU A 47 -48.53 -0.82 24.58
CA LEU A 47 -47.52 0.11 24.07
C LEU A 47 -46.11 -0.49 24.14
N ILE A 48 -45.76 -1.18 25.22
CA ILE A 48 -44.48 -1.89 25.38
C ILE A 48 -44.33 -3.00 24.34
N GLU A 49 -45.36 -3.82 24.14
CA GLU A 49 -45.34 -4.92 23.17
C GLU A 49 -45.17 -4.38 21.74
N LYS A 50 -45.93 -3.33 21.36
CA LYS A 50 -45.72 -2.62 20.08
C LYS A 50 -44.34 -2.00 19.94
N GLY A 51 -43.73 -1.53 21.04
CA GLY A 51 -42.35 -1.04 21.05
C GLY A 51 -41.35 -2.14 20.67
N VAL A 52 -41.55 -3.35 21.19
CA VAL A 52 -40.71 -4.52 20.85
C VAL A 52 -40.98 -5.03 19.43
N GLU A 53 -42.23 -5.01 18.96
CA GLU A 53 -42.55 -5.30 17.55
C GLU A 53 -41.85 -4.30 16.61
N ASN A 54 -41.97 -3.00 16.90
CA ASN A 54 -41.32 -1.94 16.13
C ASN A 54 -39.78 -2.05 16.16
N TYR A 55 -39.17 -2.45 17.29
CA TYR A 55 -37.74 -2.75 17.36
C TYR A 55 -37.30 -3.77 16.30
N PHE A 56 -38.04 -4.87 16.13
CA PHE A 56 -37.72 -5.87 15.10
C PHE A 56 -38.05 -5.38 13.68
N LEU A 57 -39.13 -4.62 13.49
CA LEU A 57 -39.50 -4.03 12.19
C LEU A 57 -38.48 -2.97 11.69
N PHE A 58 -37.90 -2.19 12.59
CA PHE A 58 -36.94 -1.12 12.28
C PHE A 58 -35.47 -1.56 12.46
N ASN A 59 -35.13 -2.75 11.95
CA ASN A 59 -33.76 -3.28 11.93
C ASN A 59 -33.05 -3.26 13.31
N GLN A 60 -33.72 -3.80 14.34
CA GLN A 60 -33.16 -3.94 15.68
C GLN A 60 -32.79 -2.60 16.35
N SER A 61 -33.51 -1.52 16.04
CA SER A 61 -33.26 -0.17 16.56
C SER A 61 -33.85 0.03 17.97
N PRO A 62 -33.03 0.24 19.03
CA PRO A 62 -33.52 0.43 20.40
C PRO A 62 -34.34 1.71 20.58
N PHE A 63 -34.26 2.66 19.65
CA PHE A 63 -35.08 3.89 19.66
C PHE A 63 -36.60 3.61 19.51
N ALA A 64 -36.98 2.45 18.99
CA ALA A 64 -38.37 2.03 18.85
C ALA A 64 -38.97 1.46 20.15
N LEU A 65 -38.14 1.13 21.15
CA LEU A 65 -38.57 0.57 22.42
C LEU A 65 -39.24 1.62 23.30
N THR A 66 -40.28 1.21 24.03
CA THR A 66 -41.01 2.09 24.95
C THR A 66 -40.15 2.45 26.15
N LYS A 67 -39.95 3.75 26.35
CA LYS A 67 -39.20 4.32 27.48
C LYS A 67 -40.08 4.44 28.71
N ILE A 68 -39.50 4.34 29.91
CA ILE A 68 -40.24 4.50 31.19
C ILE A 68 -40.99 5.84 31.23
N GLU A 69 -40.40 6.91 30.68
CA GLU A 69 -40.97 8.26 30.62
C GLU A 69 -42.23 8.39 29.74
N GLN A 70 -42.50 7.41 28.87
CA GLN A 70 -43.64 7.43 27.95
C GLN A 70 -44.90 6.76 28.54
N LEU A 71 -44.77 6.07 29.67
CA LEU A 71 -45.85 5.35 30.33
C LEU A 71 -46.77 6.31 31.10
N GLN A 72 -48.09 6.07 31.03
CA GLN A 72 -49.09 6.95 31.65
C GLN A 72 -49.74 6.36 32.90
N HIS A 73 -49.66 5.04 33.07
CA HIS A 73 -50.41 4.29 34.07
C HIS A 73 -49.51 3.45 34.99
N LEU A 74 -48.43 2.86 34.47
CA LEU A 74 -47.43 2.11 35.22
C LEU A 74 -46.40 3.03 35.89
N LYS A 75 -46.37 3.05 37.23
CA LYS A 75 -45.38 3.78 38.03
C LYS A 75 -44.16 2.91 38.34
N LEU A 76 -43.08 3.52 38.81
CA LEU A 76 -41.81 2.83 39.12
C LEU A 76 -41.97 1.61 40.05
N ASN A 77 -42.88 1.66 41.03
CA ASN A 77 -43.14 0.54 41.93
C ASN A 77 -43.89 -0.61 41.22
N ASP A 78 -44.80 -0.28 40.30
CA ASP A 78 -45.55 -1.26 39.51
C ASP A 78 -44.62 -1.98 38.53
N LEU A 79 -43.67 -1.24 37.94
CA LEU A 79 -42.62 -1.79 37.06
C LEU A 79 -41.72 -2.78 37.80
N LYS A 80 -41.25 -2.44 39.01
CA LYS A 80 -40.46 -3.35 39.85
C LYS A 80 -41.24 -4.63 40.20
N PHE A 81 -42.50 -4.50 40.60
CA PHE A 81 -43.36 -5.64 40.90
C PHE A 81 -43.59 -6.54 39.67
N LEU A 82 -43.81 -5.94 38.49
CA LEU A 82 -43.93 -6.70 37.24
C LEU A 82 -42.63 -7.39 36.84
N GLU A 83 -41.47 -6.77 37.07
CA GLU A 83 -40.16 -7.36 36.80
C GLU A 83 -39.86 -8.54 37.74
N GLU A 84 -40.11 -8.41 39.04
CA GLU A 84 -40.04 -9.52 40.03
C GLU A 84 -40.94 -10.70 39.66
N ARG A 85 -42.06 -10.44 38.98
CA ARG A 85 -43.02 -11.46 38.53
C ARG A 85 -42.79 -11.97 37.09
N ARG A 86 -41.74 -11.52 36.39
CA ARG A 86 -41.45 -11.83 34.97
C ARG A 86 -42.57 -11.42 34.01
N GLY A 87 -43.33 -10.38 34.36
CA GLY A 87 -44.33 -9.72 33.50
C GLY A 87 -43.70 -8.82 32.44
N ILE A 88 -42.61 -8.14 32.81
CA ILE A 88 -41.78 -7.28 31.94
C ILE A 88 -40.31 -7.45 32.32
N GLN A 89 -39.41 -6.89 31.51
CA GLN A 89 -38.00 -6.72 31.86
C GLN A 89 -37.61 -5.26 31.66
N SER A 90 -36.98 -4.65 32.65
CA SER A 90 -36.36 -3.33 32.53
C SER A 90 -34.94 -3.46 31.97
N TYR A 91 -34.58 -2.61 31.02
CA TYR A 91 -33.21 -2.51 30.53
C TYR A 91 -32.83 -1.05 30.25
N GLN A 92 -31.55 -0.83 29.97
CA GLN A 92 -31.01 0.50 29.68
C GLN A 92 -30.08 0.45 28.48
N PHE A 93 -29.94 1.58 27.80
CA PHE A 93 -28.91 1.79 26.78
C PHE A 93 -28.43 3.24 26.77
N LEU A 94 -27.25 3.48 26.20
CA LEU A 94 -26.68 4.81 26.06
C LEU A 94 -27.11 5.47 24.74
N LEU A 95 -27.30 6.78 24.82
CA LEU A 95 -27.57 7.69 23.72
C LEU A 95 -26.53 8.81 23.74
N PHE A 96 -26.07 9.26 22.57
CA PHE A 96 -25.26 10.46 22.46
C PHE A 96 -26.15 11.62 21.98
N GLN A 97 -26.23 12.70 22.75
CA GLN A 97 -26.94 13.91 22.32
C GLN A 97 -25.97 14.83 21.57
N LYS A 98 -26.15 14.95 20.25
CA LYS A 98 -25.24 15.71 19.37
C LYS A 98 -25.22 17.21 19.69
N GLU A 99 -26.30 17.74 20.26
CA GLU A 99 -26.48 19.16 20.61
C GLU A 99 -25.62 19.59 21.82
N ILE A 100 -25.66 18.81 22.90
CA ILE A 100 -24.90 19.08 24.14
C ILE A 100 -23.57 18.33 24.20
N ARG A 101 -23.36 17.36 23.31
CA ARG A 101 -22.18 16.47 23.22
C ARG A 101 -21.96 15.59 24.46
N GLU A 102 -23.04 15.13 25.08
CA GLU A 102 -23.01 14.27 26.27
C GLU A 102 -23.68 12.92 26.02
N LEU A 103 -23.24 11.91 26.78
CA LEU A 103 -23.91 10.61 26.87
C LEU A 103 -25.07 10.67 27.87
N GLN A 104 -26.17 10.01 27.53
CA GLN A 104 -27.35 9.88 28.39
C GLN A 104 -27.83 8.44 28.46
N ILE A 105 -28.53 8.09 29.55
CA ILE A 105 -29.18 6.79 29.72
C ILE A 105 -30.64 6.87 29.27
N ALA A 106 -31.05 5.96 28.38
CA ALA A 106 -32.44 5.68 28.11
C ALA A 106 -32.86 4.39 28.83
N ASN A 107 -33.82 4.50 29.74
CA ASN A 107 -34.44 3.35 30.41
C ASN A 107 -35.65 2.87 29.59
N VAL A 108 -35.62 1.60 29.19
CA VAL A 108 -36.63 0.96 28.33
C VAL A 108 -37.22 -0.27 28.99
N ILE A 109 -38.42 -0.63 28.56
CA ILE A 109 -39.10 -1.83 29.02
C ILE A 109 -39.28 -2.78 27.84
N ILE A 110 -39.04 -4.06 28.10
CA ILE A 110 -39.07 -5.14 27.13
C ILE A 110 -40.17 -6.11 27.55
N ARG A 111 -41.14 -6.34 26.67
CA ARG A 111 -42.05 -7.51 26.67
C ARG A 111 -42.32 -7.90 25.21
N PRO A 112 -41.74 -8.99 24.69
CA PRO A 112 -42.07 -9.47 23.35
C PRO A 112 -43.42 -10.20 23.36
N ALA A 113 -44.24 -10.02 22.33
CA ALA A 113 -45.51 -10.75 22.17
C ALA A 113 -45.33 -12.29 22.10
N SER A 114 -44.13 -12.79 21.80
CA SER A 114 -43.82 -14.23 21.85
C SER A 114 -43.54 -14.76 23.26
N LEU A 115 -43.32 -13.86 24.24
CA LEU A 115 -42.92 -14.13 25.62
C LEU A 115 -41.59 -14.87 25.81
N LYS A 116 -40.87 -15.18 24.73
CA LYS A 116 -39.64 -15.99 24.78
C LYS A 116 -38.42 -15.21 25.24
N ALA A 117 -37.60 -15.88 26.05
CA ALA A 117 -36.29 -15.40 26.48
C ALA A 117 -35.36 -15.03 25.32
N ASP A 118 -35.38 -15.77 24.21
CA ASP A 118 -34.48 -15.54 23.07
C ASP A 118 -34.72 -14.19 22.39
N GLN A 119 -35.96 -13.69 22.36
CA GLN A 119 -36.28 -12.36 21.88
C GLN A 119 -35.84 -11.27 22.86
N ILE A 120 -35.98 -11.49 24.17
CA ILE A 120 -35.48 -10.56 25.20
C ILE A 120 -33.96 -10.40 25.10
N VAL A 121 -33.22 -11.51 24.94
CA VAL A 121 -31.75 -11.50 24.76
C VAL A 121 -31.36 -10.75 23.49
N LYS A 122 -32.10 -10.90 22.38
CA LYS A 122 -31.87 -10.12 21.14
C LYS A 122 -32.09 -8.62 21.35
N VAL A 123 -33.13 -8.22 22.07
CA VAL A 123 -33.39 -6.80 22.39
C VAL A 123 -32.30 -6.23 23.30
N LYS A 124 -31.91 -6.94 24.37
CA LYS A 124 -30.78 -6.56 25.25
C LYS A 124 -29.49 -6.39 24.43
N ARG A 125 -29.20 -7.29 23.48
CA ARG A 125 -28.03 -7.18 22.59
C ARG A 125 -28.08 -5.90 21.73
N GLY A 126 -29.23 -5.56 21.16
CA GLY A 126 -29.39 -4.30 20.41
C GLY A 126 -29.13 -3.07 21.28
N CYS A 127 -29.63 -3.05 22.52
CA CYS A 127 -29.34 -2.02 23.51
C CYS A 127 -27.83 -1.90 23.82
N VAL A 128 -27.12 -3.01 23.99
CA VAL A 128 -25.65 -3.01 24.17
C VAL A 128 -24.95 -2.41 22.95
N LEU A 129 -25.30 -2.86 21.73
CA LEU A 129 -24.68 -2.38 20.49
C LEU A 129 -24.93 -0.88 20.24
N GLN A 130 -26.15 -0.39 20.54
CA GLN A 130 -26.46 1.03 20.46
C GLN A 130 -25.67 1.85 21.49
N SER A 131 -25.38 1.27 22.66
CA SER A 131 -24.55 1.93 23.68
C SER A 131 -23.09 2.03 23.26
N VAL A 132 -22.57 0.99 22.59
CA VAL A 132 -21.25 1.01 21.94
C VAL A 132 -21.21 2.06 20.83
N ALA A 133 -22.23 2.14 19.98
CA ALA A 133 -22.33 3.16 18.93
C ALA A 133 -22.34 4.58 19.52
N ALA A 134 -23.13 4.84 20.57
CA ALA A 134 -23.17 6.13 21.25
C ALA A 134 -21.81 6.54 21.85
N ILE A 135 -21.05 5.61 22.44
CA ILE A 135 -19.69 5.89 22.93
C ILE A 135 -18.74 6.21 21.78
N LEU A 136 -18.89 5.56 20.62
CA LEU A 136 -18.10 5.88 19.43
C LEU A 136 -18.49 7.24 18.84
N GLU A 137 -19.77 7.62 18.83
CA GLU A 137 -20.20 8.98 18.45
C GLU A 137 -19.64 10.05 19.40
N MET A 138 -19.63 9.79 20.71
CA MET A 138 -18.96 10.65 21.69
C MET A 138 -17.45 10.75 21.42
N LEU A 139 -16.81 9.62 21.10
CA LEU A 139 -15.38 9.59 20.77
C LEU A 139 -15.08 10.36 19.47
N TYR A 140 -15.97 10.33 18.47
CA TYR A 140 -15.86 11.19 17.28
C TYR A 140 -15.86 12.68 17.67
N ALA A 141 -16.83 13.09 18.51
CA ALA A 141 -16.91 14.47 18.98
C ALA A 141 -15.70 14.87 19.84
N ARG A 142 -15.17 13.95 20.66
CA ARG A 142 -13.93 14.12 21.45
C ARG A 142 -12.71 14.28 20.55
N ASP A 143 -12.51 13.41 19.57
CA ASP A 143 -11.41 13.49 18.59
C ASP A 143 -11.40 14.86 17.89
N GLN A 144 -12.57 15.31 17.41
CA GLN A 144 -12.70 16.62 16.76
C GLN A 144 -12.48 17.79 17.73
N PHE A 145 -12.81 17.65 19.01
CA PHE A 145 -12.52 18.67 20.02
C PHE A 145 -11.01 18.75 20.31
N ILE A 146 -10.36 17.60 20.60
CA ILE A 146 -8.91 17.50 20.87
C ILE A 146 -8.11 18.07 19.68
N LEU A 147 -8.46 17.70 18.45
CA LEU A 147 -7.82 18.23 17.24
C LEU A 147 -7.97 19.74 17.05
N ASN A 148 -8.97 20.37 17.66
CA ASN A 148 -9.14 21.82 17.61
C ASN A 148 -8.39 22.52 18.75
N ILE A 149 -8.46 22.04 19.99
CA ILE A 149 -7.66 22.62 21.09
C ILE A 149 -6.15 22.37 20.92
N SER A 150 -5.76 21.28 20.27
CA SER A 150 -4.35 21.02 19.94
C SER A 150 -3.76 22.07 19.01
N LYS A 151 -4.57 22.80 18.22
CA LYS A 151 -4.07 23.91 17.38
C LYS A 151 -3.53 25.06 18.25
N ASN A 152 -4.19 25.32 19.38
CA ASN A 152 -3.85 26.37 20.34
C ASN A 152 -2.84 25.94 21.40
N SER A 153 -2.57 24.63 21.50
CA SER A 153 -1.77 23.98 22.57
C SER A 153 -2.47 23.82 23.93
N ASP A 154 -3.80 23.94 23.99
CA ASP A 154 -4.59 23.89 25.23
C ASP A 154 -4.92 22.45 25.72
N VAL A 155 -4.25 21.41 25.19
CA VAL A 155 -4.56 20.00 25.52
C VAL A 155 -4.18 19.66 26.96
N GLU A 156 -3.08 20.22 27.46
CA GLU A 156 -2.57 20.00 28.82
C GLU A 156 -3.56 20.52 29.86
N ASP A 157 -4.03 21.76 29.70
CA ASP A 157 -5.07 22.35 30.55
C ASP A 157 -6.36 21.53 30.56
N TRP A 158 -6.78 21.02 29.41
CA TRP A 158 -8.00 20.21 29.32
C TRP A 158 -7.83 18.82 30.00
N VAL A 159 -6.68 18.16 29.87
CA VAL A 159 -6.41 16.92 30.63
C VAL A 159 -6.40 17.21 32.14
N HIS A 160 -5.76 18.31 32.58
CA HIS A 160 -5.75 18.72 33.98
C HIS A 160 -7.15 19.08 34.52
N GLN A 161 -8.04 19.63 33.71
CA GLN A 161 -9.45 19.87 34.08
C GLN A 161 -10.26 18.57 34.22
N ASN A 162 -9.94 17.54 33.43
CA ASN A 162 -10.61 16.23 33.52
C ASN A 162 -10.02 15.33 34.62
N TYR A 163 -8.79 15.59 35.08
CA TYR A 163 -8.18 14.94 36.23
C TYR A 163 -8.76 15.53 37.54
N ILE A 164 -9.82 14.90 38.05
CA ILE A 164 -10.56 15.36 39.24
C ILE A 164 -9.78 15.01 40.51
N ASN A 165 -8.72 15.77 40.79
CA ASN A 165 -7.88 15.54 41.97
C ASN A 165 -8.44 16.21 43.23
N VAL A 166 -9.33 15.51 43.94
CA VAL A 166 -9.98 15.99 45.17
C VAL A 166 -9.84 15.03 46.34
N ASP A 167 -9.89 15.56 47.56
CA ASP A 167 -9.99 14.77 48.79
C ASP A 167 -11.42 14.21 49.00
N ASP A 168 -11.63 13.43 50.07
CA ASP A 168 -12.93 12.83 50.39
C ASP A 168 -14.02 13.87 50.74
N LYS A 169 -13.68 15.16 50.83
CA LYS A 169 -14.58 16.29 51.06
C LYS A 169 -14.81 17.13 49.79
N GLY A 170 -14.21 16.75 48.66
CA GLY A 170 -14.29 17.49 47.40
C GLY A 170 -13.33 18.69 47.32
N ILE A 171 -12.37 18.82 48.22
CA ILE A 171 -11.38 19.90 48.22
C ILE A 171 -10.25 19.54 47.25
N GLN A 172 -9.87 20.47 46.38
CA GLN A 172 -8.83 20.24 45.37
C GLN A 172 -7.46 19.97 46.02
N ILE A 173 -6.83 18.87 45.62
CA ILE A 173 -5.53 18.43 46.14
C ILE A 173 -4.41 19.08 45.32
N ASN A 174 -3.53 19.81 46.01
CA ASN A 174 -2.26 20.24 45.45
C ASN A 174 -1.27 19.06 45.48
N LEU A 175 -0.82 18.61 44.30
CA LEU A 175 0.18 17.55 44.15
C LEU A 175 1.50 17.81 44.89
N SER A 176 1.78 19.03 45.34
CA SER A 176 2.99 19.36 46.11
C SER A 176 2.87 19.05 47.61
N ASP A 177 1.69 18.71 48.12
CA ASP A 177 1.54 18.17 49.48
C ASP A 177 1.69 16.64 49.47
N SER A 178 2.78 16.17 50.10
CA SER A 178 3.13 14.75 50.19
C SER A 178 2.09 13.91 50.93
N LYS A 179 1.22 14.51 51.75
CA LYS A 179 0.17 13.79 52.49
C LYS A 179 -0.94 13.24 51.59
N PHE A 180 -1.13 13.80 50.41
CA PHE A 180 -2.25 13.48 49.52
C PHE A 180 -1.81 12.76 48.23
N LEU A 181 -0.56 12.29 48.15
CA LEU A 181 -0.05 11.60 46.97
C LEU A 181 -0.74 10.25 46.73
N GLU A 182 -1.10 9.51 47.79
CA GLU A 182 -1.88 8.26 47.68
C GLU A 182 -3.26 8.52 47.08
N LYS A 183 -3.96 9.57 47.56
CA LYS A 183 -5.27 9.95 47.02
C LYS A 183 -5.16 10.48 45.58
N SER A 184 -4.11 11.24 45.27
CA SER A 184 -3.82 11.71 43.91
C SER A 184 -3.59 10.56 42.93
N MET A 185 -2.84 9.54 43.36
CA MET A 185 -2.61 8.31 42.61
C MET A 185 -3.92 7.57 42.30
N GLN A 186 -4.84 7.48 43.27
CA GLN A 186 -6.18 6.88 43.06
C GLN A 186 -7.06 7.74 42.14
N ASN A 187 -7.02 9.07 42.30
CA ASN A 187 -7.81 10.00 41.52
C ASN A 187 -7.47 9.99 40.01
N LEU A 188 -6.38 9.36 39.58
CA LEU A 188 -6.10 9.14 38.15
C LEU A 188 -7.20 8.33 37.46
N GLU A 189 -7.91 7.45 38.19
CA GLU A 189 -9.08 6.73 37.67
C GLU A 189 -10.19 7.69 37.20
N SER A 190 -10.21 8.97 37.60
CA SER A 190 -11.18 9.98 37.09
C SER A 190 -11.10 10.24 35.58
N LEU A 191 -9.95 9.94 34.96
CA LEU A 191 -9.73 10.06 33.51
C LEU A 191 -10.29 8.88 32.71
N SER A 192 -10.74 7.81 33.38
CA SER A 192 -11.22 6.58 32.75
C SER A 192 -12.61 6.72 32.12
N LEU A 193 -12.91 5.85 31.15
CA LEU A 193 -14.29 5.68 30.68
C LEU A 193 -15.20 5.14 31.80
N GLU A 194 -14.68 4.30 32.70
CA GLU A 194 -15.38 3.83 33.89
C GLU A 194 -15.91 4.98 34.75
N SER A 195 -15.06 5.95 35.09
CA SER A 195 -15.45 7.15 35.85
C SER A 195 -16.53 7.99 35.16
N LEU A 196 -16.55 8.02 33.83
CA LEU A 196 -17.62 8.67 33.08
C LEU A 196 -18.94 7.90 33.20
N LEU A 197 -18.92 6.58 33.01
CA LEU A 197 -20.12 5.73 33.07
C LEU A 197 -20.66 5.59 34.51
N ASP A 198 -19.80 5.57 35.52
CA ASP A 198 -20.19 5.54 36.94
C ASP A 198 -20.88 6.85 37.36
N ARG A 199 -20.38 8.02 36.88
CA ARG A 199 -21.05 9.31 37.10
C ARG A 199 -22.44 9.37 36.46
N LEU A 200 -22.62 8.72 35.30
CA LEU A 200 -23.92 8.55 34.65
C LEU A 200 -24.81 7.51 35.35
N LYS A 201 -24.26 6.67 36.24
CA LYS A 201 -24.92 5.56 36.97
C LYS A 201 -25.40 4.43 36.05
N VAL A 202 -24.56 4.04 35.10
CA VAL A 202 -24.80 2.93 34.18
C VAL A 202 -24.86 1.59 34.94
N ARG A 203 -25.94 0.80 34.76
CA ARG A 203 -26.07 -0.59 35.26
C ARG A 203 -24.86 -1.45 34.88
N GLY A 204 -24.32 -2.20 35.85
CA GLY A 204 -23.03 -2.87 35.75
C GLY A 204 -22.91 -4.00 34.71
N ASP A 205 -24.02 -4.60 34.30
CA ASP A 205 -24.07 -5.58 33.21
C ASP A 205 -23.92 -4.92 31.83
N LEU A 206 -24.61 -3.79 31.59
CA LEU A 206 -24.40 -3.01 30.37
C LEU A 206 -22.95 -2.51 30.31
N PHE A 207 -22.45 -2.00 31.44
CA PHE A 207 -21.07 -1.54 31.60
C PHE A 207 -20.06 -2.62 31.19
N SER A 208 -20.15 -3.85 31.74
CA SER A 208 -19.21 -4.92 31.41
C SER A 208 -19.30 -5.36 29.94
N ASN A 209 -20.51 -5.46 29.38
CA ASN A 209 -20.72 -5.83 27.98
C ASN A 209 -20.23 -4.74 27.00
N ILE A 210 -20.29 -3.45 27.37
CA ILE A 210 -19.70 -2.34 26.60
C ILE A 210 -18.18 -2.53 26.47
N PHE A 211 -17.47 -2.77 27.57
CA PHE A 211 -16.01 -2.96 27.54
C PHE A 211 -15.61 -4.25 26.80
N GLN A 212 -16.39 -5.33 26.92
CA GLN A 212 -16.16 -6.57 26.17
C GLN A 212 -16.16 -6.36 24.65
N ILE A 213 -16.94 -5.40 24.15
CA ILE A 213 -16.98 -5.06 22.71
C ILE A 213 -15.94 -3.99 22.38
N LEU A 214 -15.86 -2.89 23.13
CA LEU A 214 -14.96 -1.78 22.81
C LEU A 214 -13.46 -2.09 22.95
N ASN A 215 -13.09 -3.19 23.62
CA ASN A 215 -11.72 -3.69 23.66
C ASN A 215 -11.32 -4.57 22.46
N GLN A 216 -12.27 -4.89 21.56
CA GLN A 216 -12.02 -5.68 20.36
C GLN A 216 -11.32 -4.87 19.27
N LYS A 217 -10.85 -5.55 18.22
CA LYS A 217 -10.30 -4.84 17.05
C LYS A 217 -11.41 -4.13 16.28
N PRO A 218 -11.13 -2.99 15.63
CA PRO A 218 -12.13 -2.24 14.86
C PRO A 218 -12.98 -3.07 13.88
N GLY A 219 -12.40 -4.05 13.19
CA GLY A 219 -13.14 -4.96 12.30
C GLY A 219 -14.11 -5.90 13.02
N GLU A 220 -13.79 -6.36 14.22
CA GLU A 220 -14.68 -7.18 15.05
C GLU A 220 -15.85 -6.33 15.57
N ILE A 221 -15.57 -5.10 16.03
CA ILE A 221 -16.59 -4.11 16.44
C ILE A 221 -17.55 -3.81 15.28
N LEU A 222 -17.02 -3.55 14.07
CA LEU A 222 -17.85 -3.32 12.87
C LEU A 222 -18.76 -4.51 12.54
N ASN A 223 -18.24 -5.74 12.62
CA ASN A 223 -19.04 -6.95 12.39
C ASN A 223 -20.18 -7.07 13.41
N GLN A 224 -19.98 -6.68 14.66
CA GLN A 224 -21.05 -6.66 15.67
C GLN A 224 -22.06 -5.53 15.44
N LEU A 225 -21.58 -4.32 15.13
CA LEU A 225 -22.43 -3.15 14.87
C LEU A 225 -23.28 -3.28 13.61
N SER A 226 -22.89 -4.13 12.65
CA SER A 226 -23.66 -4.40 11.42
C SER A 226 -25.07 -5.00 11.66
N LEU A 227 -25.36 -5.44 12.89
CA LEU A 227 -26.68 -5.93 13.31
C LEU A 227 -27.69 -4.81 13.60
N ILE A 228 -27.23 -3.57 13.77
CA ILE A 228 -28.07 -2.39 14.03
C ILE A 228 -27.79 -1.30 12.99
N LYS A 229 -28.68 -0.31 12.90
CA LYS A 229 -28.39 0.92 12.15
C LYS A 229 -27.51 1.83 13.01
N VAL A 230 -26.29 2.13 12.54
CA VAL A 230 -25.38 3.10 13.16
C VAL A 230 -25.36 4.43 12.43
N GLU A 231 -25.03 5.50 13.15
CA GLU A 231 -24.79 6.83 12.59
C GLU A 231 -23.46 6.87 11.81
N PRO A 232 -23.35 7.69 10.74
CA PRO A 232 -22.18 7.69 9.85
C PRO A 232 -20.88 8.11 10.54
N GLU A 233 -20.94 8.88 11.63
CA GLU A 233 -19.79 9.31 12.41
C GLU A 233 -19.06 8.15 13.13
N VAL A 234 -19.70 6.99 13.30
CA VAL A 234 -19.12 5.81 13.97
C VAL A 234 -18.01 5.16 13.14
N LEU A 235 -18.15 5.11 11.81
CA LEU A 235 -17.18 4.43 10.94
C LEU A 235 -15.80 5.13 10.94
N PRO A 236 -15.70 6.48 10.76
CA PRO A 236 -14.42 7.19 10.83
C PRO A 236 -13.63 6.98 12.13
N VAL A 237 -14.30 6.82 13.28
CA VAL A 237 -13.63 6.62 14.59
C VAL A 237 -12.81 5.32 14.62
N LEU A 238 -13.35 4.28 13.99
CA LEU A 238 -12.76 2.96 13.87
C LEU A 238 -11.67 2.95 12.78
N GLU A 239 -11.94 3.55 11.62
CA GLU A 239 -10.97 3.71 10.53
C GLU A 239 -9.73 4.49 10.96
N LYS A 240 -9.90 5.63 11.67
CA LYS A 240 -8.81 6.49 12.17
C LYS A 240 -7.96 5.86 13.27
N ARG A 241 -8.26 4.63 13.71
CA ARG A 241 -7.45 3.85 14.67
C ARG A 241 -6.83 2.59 14.03
N GLY A 242 -7.25 2.24 12.81
CA GLY A 242 -6.67 1.16 12.01
C GLY A 242 -6.89 -0.22 12.64
N SER A 243 -5.81 -0.86 13.10
CA SER A 243 -5.87 -2.16 13.80
C SER A 243 -5.96 -2.04 15.32
N ARG A 244 -5.90 -0.82 15.89
CA ARG A 244 -5.90 -0.58 17.34
C ARG A 244 -7.34 -0.48 17.86
N SER A 245 -7.59 -1.11 19.01
CA SER A 245 -8.84 -0.94 19.77
C SER A 245 -9.12 0.54 20.06
N PRO A 246 -10.39 0.99 20.05
CA PRO A 246 -10.79 2.31 20.55
C PRO A 246 -10.33 2.59 21.99
N LEU A 247 -10.25 1.54 22.82
CA LEU A 247 -9.83 1.61 24.21
C LEU A 247 -8.43 1.00 24.43
N LEU A 248 -7.67 1.63 25.33
CA LEU A 248 -6.48 1.09 25.96
C LEU A 248 -6.84 0.65 27.39
N GLN A 249 -6.82 -0.65 27.64
CA GLN A 249 -6.98 -1.20 28.99
C GLN A 249 -5.67 -1.04 29.78
N LEU A 250 -5.67 -0.19 30.81
CA LEU A 250 -4.53 -0.05 31.74
C LEU A 250 -4.60 -1.11 32.85
N HIS A 251 -5.79 -1.33 33.40
CA HIS A 251 -6.17 -2.49 34.22
C HIS A 251 -7.67 -2.78 34.07
N PRO A 252 -8.25 -3.87 34.64
CA PRO A 252 -9.64 -4.28 34.40
C PRO A 252 -10.76 -3.30 34.80
N ARG A 253 -10.42 -2.12 35.33
CA ARG A 253 -11.34 -1.04 35.77
C ARG A 253 -10.81 0.35 35.40
N PHE A 254 -9.86 0.42 34.46
CA PHE A 254 -9.34 1.68 33.95
C PHE A 254 -9.02 1.52 32.46
N HIS A 255 -9.90 2.02 31.61
CA HIS A 255 -9.66 2.18 30.17
C HIS A 255 -9.55 3.65 29.79
N LEU A 256 -8.56 3.96 28.95
CA LEU A 256 -8.40 5.26 28.28
C LEU A 256 -8.79 5.14 26.81
N PHE A 257 -9.17 6.25 26.19
CA PHE A 257 -9.33 6.30 24.73
C PHE A 257 -7.96 6.29 24.05
N GLN A 258 -7.82 5.50 22.97
CA GLN A 258 -6.62 5.57 22.14
C GLN A 258 -6.64 6.78 21.23
N PRO A 259 -5.49 7.46 21.02
CA PRO A 259 -5.42 8.61 20.13
C PRO A 259 -5.60 8.19 18.66
N SER A 260 -6.27 9.04 17.89
CA SER A 260 -6.50 8.83 16.47
C SER A 260 -5.23 9.06 15.64
N PHE A 261 -5.16 8.55 14.40
CA PHE A 261 -4.05 8.86 13.49
C PHE A 261 -3.93 10.36 13.17
N GLU A 262 -5.05 11.09 13.15
CA GLU A 262 -5.05 12.54 12.97
C GLU A 262 -4.44 13.26 14.17
N GLU A 263 -4.73 12.79 15.39
CA GLU A 263 -4.17 13.35 16.63
C GLU A 263 -2.66 13.11 16.70
N LEU A 264 -2.21 11.88 16.40
CA LEU A 264 -0.79 11.53 16.32
C LEU A 264 -0.03 12.40 15.32
N LEU A 265 -0.67 12.84 14.21
CA LEU A 265 -0.09 13.68 13.16
C LEU A 265 -0.48 15.17 13.28
N SER A 266 -1.13 15.58 14.37
CA SER A 266 -1.68 16.94 14.56
C SER A 266 -0.64 18.06 14.45
N PHE A 267 0.63 17.75 14.73
CA PHE A 267 1.78 18.64 14.57
C PHE A 267 1.98 19.16 13.13
N ARG A 268 1.37 18.55 12.11
CA ARG A 268 1.43 19.06 10.72
C ARG A 268 0.53 20.26 10.46
N HIS A 269 -0.50 20.48 11.27
CA HIS A 269 -1.50 21.53 11.02
C HIS A 269 -1.11 22.90 11.59
N THR A 270 0.10 23.05 12.14
CA THR A 270 0.59 24.33 12.65
C THR A 270 0.96 25.30 11.54
N SER A 271 0.37 26.48 11.60
CA SER A 271 0.89 27.69 10.95
C SER A 271 2.33 27.97 11.39
N LYS A 272 3.05 28.79 10.61
CA LYS A 272 4.46 29.17 10.82
C LYS A 272 4.69 30.13 12.00
N GLU A 273 3.99 29.91 13.12
CA GLU A 273 4.06 30.76 14.31
C GLU A 273 4.98 30.16 15.37
N LYS A 274 5.71 31.03 16.08
CA LYS A 274 7.08 30.77 16.54
C LYS A 274 7.25 29.93 17.83
N ASN A 275 6.19 29.29 18.33
CA ASN A 275 6.28 28.49 19.55
C ASN A 275 6.24 26.99 19.21
N GLU A 276 7.38 26.46 18.76
CA GLU A 276 7.65 25.02 18.55
C GLU A 276 7.75 24.25 19.89
N GLN A 277 6.69 24.24 20.70
CA GLN A 277 6.54 23.20 21.73
C GLN A 277 5.98 21.93 21.09
N ASN A 278 6.61 20.78 21.39
CA ASN A 278 6.16 19.48 20.92
C ASN A 278 4.70 19.27 21.35
N LYS A 279 3.79 19.16 20.37
CA LYS A 279 2.39 18.87 20.64
C LYS A 279 2.26 17.42 21.08
N SER A 280 2.03 17.25 22.37
CA SER A 280 1.66 15.98 23.00
C SER A 280 0.18 15.66 22.74
N THR A 281 -0.09 14.40 22.49
CA THR A 281 -1.42 13.78 22.49
C THR A 281 -2.02 13.76 23.91
N GLU A 282 -3.34 13.53 24.01
CA GLU A 282 -4.01 13.31 25.30
C GLU A 282 -3.27 12.22 26.11
N LEU A 283 -2.91 11.11 25.47
CA LEU A 283 -2.27 9.97 26.14
C LEU A 283 -0.85 10.28 26.65
N GLU A 284 -0.06 11.04 25.89
CA GLU A 284 1.29 11.50 26.30
C GLU A 284 1.20 12.43 27.53
N ILE A 285 0.17 13.28 27.62
CA ILE A 285 -0.04 14.18 28.79
C ILE A 285 -0.51 13.38 30.02
N ILE A 286 -1.40 12.40 29.84
CA ILE A 286 -1.77 11.49 30.93
C ILE A 286 -0.55 10.69 31.41
N PHE A 287 0.36 10.29 30.52
CA PHE A 287 1.63 9.67 30.89
C PHE A 287 2.53 10.61 31.72
N GLU A 288 2.59 11.90 31.39
CA GLU A 288 3.32 12.88 32.22
C GLU A 288 2.67 13.07 33.61
N LEU A 289 1.35 13.01 33.73
CA LEU A 289 0.68 12.98 35.05
C LEU A 289 1.14 11.77 35.90
N PHE A 290 1.21 10.59 35.28
CA PHE A 290 1.76 9.40 35.93
C PHE A 290 3.25 9.58 36.31
N ASN A 291 4.08 10.16 35.43
CA ASN A 291 5.49 10.46 35.72
C ASN A 291 5.64 11.41 36.92
N VAL A 292 4.88 12.50 36.97
CA VAL A 292 4.93 13.50 38.06
C VAL A 292 4.50 12.88 39.40
N ILE A 293 3.45 12.06 39.40
CA ILE A 293 2.98 11.37 40.61
C ILE A 293 4.01 10.31 41.06
N ALA A 294 4.49 9.45 40.16
CA ALA A 294 5.51 8.45 40.44
C ALA A 294 6.79 9.07 41.03
N ARG A 295 7.29 10.14 40.41
CA ARG A 295 8.44 10.92 40.87
C ARG A 295 8.26 11.45 42.29
N LYS A 296 7.09 12.02 42.61
CA LYS A 296 6.80 12.58 43.93
C LYS A 296 6.62 11.51 45.00
N ILE A 297 6.01 10.37 44.67
CA ILE A 297 5.94 9.20 45.54
C ILE A 297 7.36 8.68 45.85
N LEU A 298 8.23 8.57 44.84
CA LEU A 298 9.62 8.13 45.03
C LEU A 298 10.42 9.06 45.94
N LEU A 299 10.27 10.38 45.79
CA LEU A 299 10.87 11.38 46.69
C LEU A 299 10.34 11.32 48.14
N GLN A 300 9.19 10.69 48.38
CA GLN A 300 8.62 10.49 49.71
C GLN A 300 9.05 9.15 50.34
N ILE A 301 9.17 8.08 49.55
CA ILE A 301 9.48 6.73 50.06
C ILE A 301 10.97 6.41 50.10
N LEU A 302 11.79 7.01 49.22
CA LEU A 302 13.24 6.77 49.20
C LEU A 302 13.96 7.70 50.19
N PRO A 303 14.97 7.20 50.92
CA PRO A 303 15.93 8.04 51.65
C PRO A 303 16.58 9.09 50.74
N GLY A 304 16.93 10.25 51.30
CA GLY A 304 17.47 11.38 50.52
C GLY A 304 18.69 11.02 49.66
N GLU A 305 19.60 10.19 50.18
CA GLU A 305 20.78 9.69 49.46
C GLU A 305 20.39 8.79 48.27
N GLU A 306 19.40 7.92 48.46
CA GLU A 306 18.86 7.03 47.43
C GLU A 306 17.98 7.76 46.40
N SER A 307 17.45 8.94 46.72
CA SER A 307 16.70 9.80 45.80
C SER A 307 17.57 10.71 44.93
N SER A 308 18.88 10.78 45.16
CA SER A 308 19.81 11.75 44.54
C SER A 308 19.88 11.71 43.00
N TRP A 309 19.43 10.63 42.38
CA TRP A 309 19.34 10.50 40.93
C TRP A 309 18.06 11.08 40.32
N ILE A 310 17.05 11.42 41.13
CA ILE A 310 15.77 11.92 40.67
C ILE A 310 15.92 13.37 40.21
N GLU A 311 15.83 13.59 38.90
CA GLU A 311 15.95 14.92 38.31
C GLU A 311 14.78 15.84 38.71
N LEU A 312 14.97 17.16 38.59
CA LEU A 312 13.97 18.16 38.97
C LEU A 312 12.71 18.12 38.08
N THR A 313 12.88 17.87 36.78
CA THR A 313 11.79 17.76 35.79
C THR A 313 11.40 16.30 35.52
N GLY A 314 12.38 15.39 35.40
CA GLY A 314 12.16 13.94 35.50
C GLY A 314 11.55 13.22 34.28
N HIS A 315 11.16 13.95 33.22
CA HIS A 315 10.46 13.40 32.04
C HIS A 315 11.14 12.18 31.39
N PHE A 316 12.47 12.07 31.45
CA PHE A 316 13.22 10.96 30.82
C PHE A 316 13.50 9.78 31.76
N GLN A 317 13.01 9.79 33.00
CA GLN A 317 13.36 8.80 34.02
C GLN A 317 12.26 7.76 34.31
N ALA A 318 11.18 7.75 33.53
CA ALA A 318 9.98 6.95 33.75
C ALA A 318 10.22 5.44 33.95
N GLU A 319 11.12 4.82 33.17
CA GLU A 319 11.49 3.41 33.38
C GLU A 319 12.09 3.15 34.77
N ARG A 320 12.98 4.05 35.21
CA ARG A 320 13.63 3.93 36.50
C ARG A 320 12.65 4.21 37.63
N TYR A 321 11.73 5.16 37.45
CA TYR A 321 10.63 5.37 38.39
C TYR A 321 9.77 4.10 38.55
N LEU A 322 9.33 3.50 37.44
CA LEU A 322 8.55 2.26 37.45
C LEU A 322 9.32 1.09 38.09
N GLN A 323 10.62 0.95 37.82
CA GLN A 323 11.46 -0.09 38.40
C GLN A 323 11.63 0.05 39.92
N GLU A 324 11.87 1.26 40.44
CA GLU A 324 12.01 1.46 41.89
C GLU A 324 10.67 1.30 42.62
N LEU A 325 9.55 1.78 42.05
CA LEU A 325 8.21 1.52 42.59
C LEU A 325 7.87 0.02 42.65
N LYS A 326 8.31 -0.76 41.65
CA LYS A 326 8.17 -2.22 41.64
C LYS A 326 9.03 -2.93 42.69
N LYS A 327 10.20 -2.37 43.06
CA LYS A 327 11.07 -2.94 44.09
C LYS A 327 10.56 -2.63 45.51
N HIS A 328 9.93 -1.48 45.72
CA HIS A 328 9.63 -0.97 47.06
C HIS A 328 8.47 -1.72 47.76
N PRO A 329 8.70 -2.49 48.86
CA PRO A 329 7.69 -3.36 49.46
C PRO A 329 6.46 -2.64 50.01
N ALA A 330 6.62 -1.40 50.48
CA ALA A 330 5.48 -0.61 50.98
C ALA A 330 4.48 -0.23 49.87
N PHE A 331 4.95 -0.16 48.62
CA PHE A 331 4.15 0.22 47.46
C PHE A 331 3.50 -1.01 46.79
N THR A 332 4.25 -2.13 46.70
CA THR A 332 3.74 -3.39 46.13
C THR A 332 2.83 -4.19 47.08
N SER A 333 2.98 -4.06 48.40
CA SER A 333 2.15 -4.79 49.37
C SER A 333 0.73 -4.24 49.52
N GLY A 334 0.43 -3.06 48.99
CA GLY A 334 -0.89 -2.39 49.07
C GLY A 334 -1.31 -1.94 50.48
N LYS A 335 -0.50 -2.19 51.52
CA LYS A 335 -0.84 -1.86 52.92
C LYS A 335 -0.53 -0.42 53.31
N SER A 336 0.47 0.18 52.69
CA SER A 336 0.89 1.57 52.94
C SER A 336 0.53 2.52 51.80
N TRP A 337 0.07 1.96 50.66
CA TRP A 337 -0.33 2.66 49.45
C TRP A 337 -1.45 1.85 48.78
N ALA A 338 -2.70 2.11 49.16
CA ALA A 338 -3.86 1.47 48.59
C ALA A 338 -3.97 1.81 47.09
N GLY A 339 -4.04 0.77 46.25
CA GLY A 339 -4.01 0.91 44.79
C GLY A 339 -2.61 0.93 44.17
N GLY A 340 -1.52 0.89 44.93
CA GLY A 340 -0.15 0.96 44.40
C GLY A 340 0.17 -0.12 43.33
N GLY A 341 -0.36 -1.34 43.51
CA GLY A 341 -0.22 -2.43 42.53
C GLY A 341 -1.08 -2.27 41.26
N ASP A 342 -2.17 -1.49 41.31
CA ASP A 342 -2.95 -1.12 40.12
C ASP A 342 -2.27 0.06 39.39
N PHE A 343 -1.74 1.04 40.13
CA PHE A 343 -0.93 2.12 39.57
C PHE A 343 0.32 1.61 38.83
N ILE A 344 1.08 0.66 39.40
CA ILE A 344 2.22 0.03 38.70
C ILE A 344 1.79 -0.56 37.35
N ARG A 345 0.66 -1.29 37.33
CA ARG A 345 0.16 -1.95 36.11
C ARG A 345 -0.25 -0.92 35.06
N SER A 346 -1.02 0.10 35.47
CA SER A 346 -1.37 1.21 34.59
C SER A 346 -0.15 1.93 34.03
N TYR A 347 0.82 2.25 34.88
CA TYR A 347 2.01 2.99 34.49
C TYR A 347 2.89 2.19 33.51
N GLU A 348 3.01 0.88 33.71
CA GLU A 348 3.72 -0.02 32.80
C GLU A 348 3.05 -0.11 31.43
N VAL A 349 1.74 -0.32 31.37
CA VAL A 349 0.99 -0.39 30.10
C VAL A 349 1.07 0.96 29.37
N LEU A 350 0.94 2.07 30.11
CA LEU A 350 1.00 3.42 29.54
C LEU A 350 2.37 3.74 28.97
N LEU A 351 3.46 3.42 29.70
CA LEU A 351 4.85 3.56 29.24
C LEU A 351 5.13 2.75 27.96
N GLN A 352 4.66 1.50 27.90
CA GLN A 352 4.80 0.66 26.71
C GLN A 352 3.98 1.20 25.54
N THR A 353 2.78 1.73 25.81
CA THR A 353 1.89 2.29 24.79
C THR A 353 2.44 3.58 24.19
N VAL A 354 2.91 4.53 25.01
CA VAL A 354 3.52 5.78 24.52
C VAL A 354 4.69 5.49 23.57
N ARG A 355 5.60 4.59 23.94
CA ARG A 355 6.70 4.14 23.05
C ARG A 355 6.22 3.52 21.73
N THR A 356 5.14 2.73 21.79
CA THR A 356 4.52 2.14 20.60
C THR A 356 3.91 3.24 19.71
N LEU A 357 3.33 4.28 20.31
CA LEU A 357 2.78 5.44 19.61
C LEU A 357 3.86 6.35 19.03
N GLU A 358 5.00 6.57 19.70
CA GLU A 358 6.16 7.28 19.14
C GLU A 358 6.65 6.59 17.86
N HIS A 359 6.80 5.26 17.89
CA HIS A 359 7.18 4.49 16.72
C HIS A 359 6.10 4.57 15.62
N LEU A 360 4.82 4.47 15.99
CA LEU A 360 3.70 4.61 15.05
C LEU A 360 3.63 6.01 14.43
N LYS A 361 3.93 7.07 15.18
CA LYS A 361 3.98 8.47 14.75
C LYS A 361 5.08 8.67 13.71
N LYS A 362 6.29 8.13 13.99
CA LYS A 362 7.41 8.06 13.03
C LYS A 362 7.01 7.33 11.74
N GLU A 363 6.51 6.10 11.84
CA GLU A 363 6.10 5.29 10.69
C GLU A 363 4.98 5.95 9.87
N SER A 364 3.96 6.49 10.55
CA SER A 364 2.84 7.18 9.89
C SER A 364 3.32 8.43 9.14
N LEU A 365 4.22 9.21 9.73
CA LEU A 365 4.78 10.40 9.08
C LEU A 365 5.59 10.02 7.83
N ILE A 366 6.43 8.98 7.91
CA ILE A 366 7.22 8.49 6.77
C ILE A 366 6.29 7.96 5.66
N ASN A 367 5.29 7.15 6.02
CA ASN A 367 4.34 6.58 5.05
C ASN A 367 3.49 7.67 4.37
N LEU A 368 3.10 8.72 5.10
CA LEU A 368 2.37 9.88 4.56
C LEU A 368 3.22 10.69 3.57
N ILE A 369 4.46 11.07 3.93
CA ILE A 369 5.39 11.75 3.00
C ILE A 369 5.69 10.86 1.78
N THR A 370 5.85 9.55 1.98
CA THR A 370 6.03 8.59 0.89
C THR A 370 4.82 8.65 -0.05
N GLY A 371 3.59 8.55 0.48
CA GLY A 371 2.35 8.62 -0.31
C GLY A 371 2.22 9.90 -1.14
N GLU A 372 2.42 11.07 -0.51
CA GLU A 372 2.40 12.39 -1.17
C GLU A 372 3.40 12.45 -2.35
N ASN A 373 4.63 11.99 -2.14
CA ASN A 373 5.64 11.92 -3.20
C ASN A 373 5.26 10.93 -4.30
N LEU A 374 4.75 9.74 -3.97
CA LEU A 374 4.31 8.75 -4.97
C LEU A 374 3.14 9.27 -5.83
N VAL A 375 2.24 10.09 -5.28
CA VAL A 375 1.18 10.78 -6.06
C VAL A 375 1.80 11.79 -7.02
N ARG A 376 2.66 12.71 -6.54
CA ARG A 376 3.42 13.66 -7.38
C ARG A 376 4.19 12.96 -8.52
N PHE A 377 4.75 11.78 -8.26
CA PHE A 377 5.49 11.00 -9.26
C PHE A 377 4.57 10.33 -10.30
N LYS A 378 3.32 10.00 -9.96
CA LYS A 378 2.33 9.43 -10.88
C LYS A 378 1.72 10.48 -11.81
N GLU A 379 1.61 11.71 -11.34
CA GLU A 379 1.08 12.84 -12.13
C GLU A 379 2.13 13.46 -13.06
N SER A 380 3.42 13.30 -12.75
CA SER A 380 4.51 13.86 -13.55
C SER A 380 4.63 13.24 -14.93
N LYS A 381 4.64 14.11 -15.94
CA LYS A 381 4.93 13.80 -17.34
C LYS A 381 6.43 13.65 -17.63
N GLU A 382 7.30 14.02 -16.70
CA GLU A 382 8.74 13.96 -16.86
C GLU A 382 9.39 13.05 -15.81
N PRO A 383 10.56 12.43 -16.13
CA PRO A 383 11.40 11.83 -15.10
C PRO A 383 11.77 12.87 -14.04
N ILE A 384 11.33 12.62 -12.80
CA ILE A 384 11.64 13.44 -11.63
C ILE A 384 13.00 13.01 -11.09
N HIS A 385 13.84 13.98 -10.74
CA HIS A 385 14.95 13.75 -9.84
C HIS A 385 14.42 13.91 -8.41
N PHE A 386 14.57 12.90 -7.57
CA PHE A 386 14.20 12.93 -6.15
C PHE A 386 15.47 12.77 -5.32
N ASP A 387 15.90 13.83 -4.66
CA ASP A 387 17.08 13.90 -3.81
C ASP A 387 16.85 14.85 -2.63
N LEU A 388 17.80 14.91 -1.70
CA LEU A 388 17.66 15.73 -0.48
C LEU A 388 17.44 17.24 -0.77
N SER A 389 17.86 17.75 -1.94
CA SER A 389 17.74 19.17 -2.30
C SER A 389 16.33 19.57 -2.73
N ASN A 390 15.50 18.62 -3.15
CA ASN A 390 14.10 18.84 -3.54
C ASN A 390 13.11 18.03 -2.68
N PHE A 391 13.59 17.49 -1.57
CA PHE A 391 12.76 16.89 -0.54
C PHE A 391 12.01 17.98 0.23
N GLU A 392 10.75 18.21 -0.13
CA GLU A 392 9.90 19.27 0.42
C GLU A 392 9.09 18.77 1.63
N VAL A 393 9.74 18.75 2.80
CA VAL A 393 9.12 18.44 4.10
C VAL A 393 9.48 19.51 5.11
N ASP A 394 8.56 19.84 6.01
CA ASP A 394 8.78 20.75 7.14
C ASP A 394 9.75 20.17 8.18
N ASP A 395 10.70 20.98 8.66
CA ASP A 395 11.71 20.53 9.61
C ASP A 395 11.15 20.34 11.04
N ALA A 396 10.13 21.11 11.46
CA ALA A 396 9.49 20.92 12.76
C ALA A 396 8.78 19.55 12.83
N SER A 397 8.10 19.18 11.75
CA SER A 397 7.50 17.86 11.56
C SER A 397 8.50 16.70 11.61
N ILE A 398 9.75 16.90 11.15
CA ILE A 398 10.80 15.87 11.23
C ILE A 398 11.40 15.80 12.64
N LYS A 399 11.62 16.95 13.30
CA LYS A 399 12.07 17.02 14.70
C LYS A 399 11.08 16.34 15.65
N SER A 400 9.77 16.47 15.43
CA SER A 400 8.72 15.93 16.30
C SER A 400 8.68 14.39 16.38
N VAL A 401 9.37 13.70 15.47
CA VAL A 401 9.58 12.24 15.46
C VAL A 401 11.01 11.83 15.81
N GLY A 402 11.83 12.76 16.33
CA GLY A 402 13.18 12.50 16.82
C GLY A 402 14.21 12.14 15.74
N MET A 403 13.98 12.53 14.48
CA MET A 403 14.87 12.20 13.35
C MET A 403 15.64 13.42 12.83
N SER A 404 16.78 13.19 12.18
CA SER A 404 17.37 14.17 11.26
C SER A 404 16.70 14.15 9.88
N ARG A 405 16.73 15.28 9.17
CA ARG A 405 16.21 15.38 7.78
C ARG A 405 16.83 14.35 6.84
N THR A 406 18.10 14.04 7.03
CA THR A 406 18.88 13.04 6.27
C THR A 406 18.43 11.60 6.53
N GLU A 407 18.17 11.22 7.78
CA GLU A 407 17.68 9.89 8.12
C GLU A 407 16.24 9.72 7.64
N PHE A 408 15.40 10.74 7.86
CA PHE A 408 14.01 10.73 7.41
C PHE A 408 13.90 10.65 5.87
N PHE A 409 14.73 11.40 5.15
CA PHE A 409 14.84 11.28 3.69
C PHE A 409 15.26 9.87 3.26
N ARG A 410 16.24 9.25 3.94
CA ARG A 410 16.69 7.88 3.62
C ARG A 410 15.55 6.86 3.80
N GLU A 411 14.80 6.93 4.90
CA GLU A 411 13.63 6.06 5.16
C GLU A 411 12.53 6.19 4.09
N VAL A 412 12.25 7.41 3.63
CA VAL A 412 11.33 7.68 2.51
C VAL A 412 11.91 7.16 1.19
N LEU A 413 13.21 7.35 0.95
CA LEU A 413 13.91 6.92 -0.27
C LEU A 413 13.90 5.39 -0.42
N GLU A 414 14.11 4.63 0.66
CA GLU A 414 14.04 3.16 0.63
C GLU A 414 12.62 2.65 0.35
N ARG A 415 11.59 3.23 1.00
CA ARG A 415 10.19 2.91 0.68
C ARG A 415 9.84 3.22 -0.77
N ILE A 416 10.35 4.33 -1.32
CA ILE A 416 10.21 4.63 -2.75
C ILE A 416 11.01 3.64 -3.61
N ARG A 417 12.21 3.21 -3.18
CA ARG A 417 13.06 2.23 -3.90
C ARG A 417 12.40 0.86 -4.02
N SER A 418 11.56 0.42 -3.08
CA SER A 418 10.84 -0.86 -3.17
C SER A 418 9.65 -0.88 -4.14
N ARG A 419 9.06 0.27 -4.49
CA ARG A 419 7.82 0.39 -5.30
C ARG A 419 7.92 -0.07 -6.77
N GLU A 420 7.32 -1.20 -7.14
CA GLU A 420 7.41 -1.72 -8.52
C GLU A 420 6.68 -0.90 -9.60
N ASP A 421 5.81 0.05 -9.24
CA ASP A 421 5.01 0.86 -10.17
C ASP A 421 5.81 1.99 -10.89
N PHE A 422 7.12 2.10 -10.64
CA PHE A 422 7.99 3.13 -11.20
C PHE A 422 9.25 2.56 -11.82
N LEU A 423 9.71 3.18 -12.92
CA LEU A 423 11.07 3.04 -13.43
C LEU A 423 12.01 3.91 -12.58
N LYS A 424 13.19 3.39 -12.23
CA LYS A 424 14.12 4.03 -11.30
C LYS A 424 15.55 3.95 -11.80
N LYS A 425 16.33 4.98 -11.53
CA LYS A 425 17.79 4.98 -11.72
C LYS A 425 18.45 5.65 -10.53
N GLU A 426 19.37 4.95 -9.89
CA GLU A 426 20.14 5.51 -8.78
C GLU A 426 21.02 6.67 -9.24
N ARG A 427 21.02 7.75 -8.44
CA ARG A 427 22.02 8.80 -8.53
C ARG A 427 23.04 8.55 -7.42
N LYS A 428 24.28 8.30 -7.81
CA LYS A 428 25.40 8.08 -6.89
C LYS A 428 26.18 9.38 -6.69
N GLY A 429 26.56 9.66 -5.45
CA GLY A 429 27.45 10.75 -5.10
C GLY A 429 28.91 10.44 -5.43
N SER A 430 29.81 11.39 -5.13
CA SER A 430 31.26 11.23 -5.32
C SER A 430 31.86 10.04 -4.55
N GLY A 431 31.28 9.65 -3.41
CA GLY A 431 31.65 8.46 -2.65
C GLY A 431 30.94 7.16 -3.07
N GLY A 432 30.15 7.16 -4.15
CA GLY A 432 29.40 5.98 -4.62
C GLY A 432 28.09 5.69 -3.87
N GLU A 433 27.83 6.34 -2.73
CA GLU A 433 26.56 6.28 -2.00
C GLU A 433 25.38 6.80 -2.85
N THR A 434 24.19 6.25 -2.65
CA THR A 434 22.98 6.72 -3.35
C THR A 434 22.47 8.01 -2.72
N ILE A 435 22.60 9.12 -3.43
CA ILE A 435 22.15 10.46 -3.01
C ILE A 435 20.69 10.76 -3.42
N GLY A 436 20.10 9.90 -4.25
CA GLY A 436 18.71 10.04 -4.71
C GLY A 436 18.38 9.11 -5.87
N LEU A 437 17.17 9.27 -6.41
CA LEU A 437 16.65 8.49 -7.54
C LEU A 437 16.23 9.42 -8.69
N MET A 438 16.35 8.95 -9.92
CA MET A 438 15.55 9.44 -11.05
C MET A 438 14.37 8.49 -11.23
N ILE A 439 13.15 9.02 -11.23
CA ILE A 439 11.90 8.26 -11.12
C ILE A 439 10.95 8.65 -12.26
N LEU A 440 10.33 7.66 -12.90
CA LEU A 440 9.22 7.85 -13.84
C LEU A 440 8.15 6.77 -13.59
N ALA A 441 6.88 7.16 -13.40
CA ALA A 441 5.80 6.18 -13.25
C ALA A 441 5.64 5.32 -14.52
N LYS A 442 5.43 4.01 -14.37
CA LYS A 442 5.27 3.09 -15.51
C LYS A 442 4.08 3.48 -16.40
N SER A 443 3.01 3.99 -15.80
CA SER A 443 1.84 4.54 -16.50
C SER A 443 2.12 5.78 -17.35
N MET A 444 3.21 6.50 -17.09
CA MET A 444 3.54 7.76 -17.77
C MET A 444 4.61 7.60 -18.87
N ILE A 445 5.11 6.39 -19.12
CA ILE A 445 6.19 6.11 -20.09
C ILE A 445 5.89 6.67 -21.49
N LEU A 446 4.72 6.30 -22.04
CA LEU A 446 4.32 6.70 -23.40
C LEU A 446 4.17 8.22 -23.49
N ARG A 447 3.42 8.79 -22.55
CA ARG A 447 3.14 10.23 -22.48
C ARG A 447 4.41 11.06 -22.33
N ALA A 448 5.33 10.62 -21.46
CA ALA A 448 6.62 11.27 -21.26
C ALA A 448 7.47 11.25 -22.54
N PHE A 449 7.54 10.12 -23.24
CA PHE A 449 8.31 10.03 -24.47
C PHE A 449 7.72 10.86 -25.62
N ILE A 450 6.39 10.86 -25.77
CA ILE A 450 5.68 11.62 -26.80
C ILE A 450 5.81 13.13 -26.55
N GLU A 451 5.41 13.60 -25.37
CA GLU A 451 5.30 15.03 -25.04
C GLU A 451 6.67 15.69 -24.77
N VAL A 452 7.67 14.96 -24.24
CA VAL A 452 8.91 15.55 -23.70
C VAL A 452 10.12 15.25 -24.61
N ARG A 453 10.12 15.85 -25.82
CA ARG A 453 11.13 15.62 -26.87
C ARG A 453 12.58 15.68 -26.36
N GLN A 454 12.92 16.66 -25.52
CA GLN A 454 14.28 16.85 -24.98
C GLN A 454 14.78 15.71 -24.09
N LYS A 455 13.88 14.91 -23.49
CA LYS A 455 14.24 13.82 -22.57
C LYS A 455 14.10 12.42 -23.18
N ARG A 456 13.70 12.28 -24.46
CA ARG A 456 13.46 10.98 -25.14
C ARG A 456 14.61 9.97 -24.97
N THR A 457 15.86 10.38 -25.18
CA THR A 457 17.05 9.51 -24.98
C THR A 457 17.23 9.07 -23.52
N SER A 458 16.96 9.96 -22.55
CA SER A 458 17.04 9.64 -21.12
C SER A 458 15.95 8.65 -20.71
N ILE A 459 14.72 8.87 -21.19
CA ILE A 459 13.56 7.99 -20.97
C ILE A 459 13.82 6.61 -21.58
N HIS A 460 14.28 6.53 -22.82
CA HIS A 460 14.65 5.27 -23.48
C HIS A 460 15.69 4.47 -22.65
N ASN A 461 16.74 5.14 -22.18
CA ASN A 461 17.77 4.51 -21.36
C ASN A 461 17.26 4.10 -19.96
N LEU A 462 16.40 4.90 -19.34
CA LEU A 462 15.75 4.57 -18.06
C LEU A 462 14.90 3.30 -18.19
N ILE A 463 14.10 3.18 -19.27
CA ILE A 463 13.33 1.98 -19.59
C ILE A 463 14.26 0.76 -19.71
N ARG A 464 15.35 0.86 -20.49
CA ARG A 464 16.32 -0.25 -20.65
C ARG A 464 17.00 -0.68 -19.36
N GLN A 465 17.29 0.27 -18.47
CA GLN A 465 17.87 0.00 -17.15
C GLN A 465 16.89 -0.66 -16.17
N ASN A 466 15.59 -0.70 -16.50
CA ASN A 466 14.52 -1.25 -15.66
C ASN A 466 13.89 -2.52 -16.27
N GLY A 467 14.68 -3.34 -16.98
CA GLY A 467 14.29 -4.68 -17.42
C GLY A 467 13.62 -4.77 -18.80
N PHE A 468 13.52 -3.67 -19.55
CA PHE A 468 12.90 -3.63 -20.88
C PHE A 468 13.99 -3.48 -21.96
N PRO A 469 14.59 -4.56 -22.49
CA PRO A 469 15.85 -4.49 -23.24
C PRO A 469 15.77 -3.67 -24.53
N ARG A 470 14.61 -3.65 -25.22
CA ARG A 470 14.38 -2.81 -26.40
C ARG A 470 13.95 -1.37 -26.06
N GLY A 471 13.91 -0.98 -24.79
CA GLY A 471 13.59 0.41 -24.41
C GLY A 471 12.16 0.79 -24.81
N ILE A 472 12.00 2.00 -25.39
CA ILE A 472 10.69 2.49 -25.84
C ILE A 472 10.01 1.58 -26.89
N TYR A 473 10.79 0.82 -27.67
CA TYR A 473 10.25 -0.08 -28.69
C TYR A 473 9.47 -1.28 -28.10
N GLU A 474 9.64 -1.63 -26.81
CA GLU A 474 8.80 -2.66 -26.14
C GLU A 474 7.32 -2.22 -26.02
N PHE A 475 7.04 -0.92 -26.14
CA PHE A 475 5.71 -0.35 -25.98
C PHE A 475 4.99 -0.11 -27.31
N LEU A 476 5.65 -0.39 -28.44
CA LEU A 476 5.01 -0.48 -29.75
C LEU A 476 4.22 -1.78 -29.84
N LYS A 477 2.95 -1.69 -30.21
CA LYS A 477 2.05 -2.84 -30.40
C LYS A 477 1.28 -2.71 -31.70
N GLU A 478 1.02 -3.85 -32.34
CA GLU A 478 -0.01 -3.92 -33.37
C GLU A 478 -1.37 -3.73 -32.70
N VAL A 479 -2.10 -2.69 -33.12
CA VAL A 479 -3.43 -2.32 -32.64
C VAL A 479 -4.35 -2.11 -33.83
N SER A 480 -5.64 -2.35 -33.64
CA SER A 480 -6.66 -2.20 -34.68
C SER A 480 -7.91 -1.54 -34.11
N ASP A 481 -8.50 -0.60 -34.87
CA ASP A 481 -9.70 0.14 -34.45
C ASP A 481 -10.87 -0.78 -34.06
N VAL A 482 -10.92 -1.97 -34.69
CA VAL A 482 -11.96 -3.00 -34.49
C VAL A 482 -11.82 -3.76 -33.16
N LYS A 483 -10.60 -3.88 -32.59
CA LYS A 483 -10.35 -4.64 -31.35
C LYS A 483 -10.01 -3.76 -30.15
N ASP A 484 -9.21 -2.72 -30.38
CA ASP A 484 -8.53 -1.96 -29.31
C ASP A 484 -9.12 -0.54 -29.15
N GLY A 485 -9.91 -0.10 -30.13
CA GLY A 485 -10.55 1.21 -30.17
C GLY A 485 -9.62 2.36 -30.60
N GLN A 486 -10.24 3.42 -31.14
CA GLN A 486 -9.53 4.56 -31.75
C GLN A 486 -8.46 5.20 -30.85
N VAL A 487 -8.69 5.27 -29.54
CA VAL A 487 -7.77 5.92 -28.59
C VAL A 487 -6.42 5.19 -28.51
N ALA A 488 -6.44 3.85 -28.54
CA ALA A 488 -5.22 3.04 -28.50
C ALA A 488 -4.43 3.15 -29.82
N VAL A 489 -5.15 3.19 -30.96
CA VAL A 489 -4.56 3.38 -32.29
C VAL A 489 -3.93 4.77 -32.42
N ASP A 490 -4.63 5.83 -32.00
CA ASP A 490 -4.12 7.20 -31.96
C ASP A 490 -2.85 7.34 -31.11
N GLU A 491 -2.80 6.68 -29.94
CA GLU A 491 -1.61 6.70 -29.06
C GLU A 491 -0.41 6.00 -29.71
N GLN A 492 -0.63 4.83 -30.34
CA GLN A 492 0.43 4.09 -31.04
C GLN A 492 0.95 4.84 -32.28
N ILE A 493 0.08 5.54 -33.02
CA ILE A 493 0.49 6.43 -34.13
C ILE A 493 1.36 7.59 -33.60
N ARG A 494 0.97 8.21 -32.47
CA ARG A 494 1.76 9.28 -31.84
C ARG A 494 3.10 8.78 -31.32
N LEU A 495 3.14 7.58 -30.74
CA LEU A 495 4.38 6.93 -30.29
C LEU A 495 5.33 6.65 -31.45
N SER A 496 4.85 6.00 -32.51
CA SER A 496 5.62 5.70 -33.72
C SER A 496 6.21 6.98 -34.35
N LYS A 497 5.41 8.04 -34.46
CA LYS A 497 5.89 9.36 -34.92
C LYS A 497 6.96 9.96 -34.00
N ALA A 498 6.75 9.91 -32.67
CA ALA A 498 7.71 10.44 -31.70
C ALA A 498 9.05 9.67 -31.71
N ILE A 499 9.02 8.37 -32.01
CA ILE A 499 10.20 7.53 -32.21
C ILE A 499 10.94 7.93 -33.48
N ALA A 500 10.26 8.02 -34.63
CA ALA A 500 10.89 8.42 -35.89
C ALA A 500 11.53 9.82 -35.84
N GLU A 501 10.86 10.80 -35.20
CA GLU A 501 11.43 12.13 -34.93
C GLU A 501 12.70 12.06 -34.06
N TRP A 502 12.72 11.17 -33.07
CA TRP A 502 13.84 11.01 -32.15
C TRP A 502 15.03 10.31 -32.82
N GLU A 503 14.79 9.28 -33.62
CA GLU A 503 15.82 8.64 -34.46
C GLU A 503 16.46 9.70 -35.39
N GLU A 504 15.66 10.52 -36.07
CA GLU A 504 16.17 11.58 -36.95
C GLU A 504 16.99 12.64 -36.19
N ASP A 505 16.56 13.04 -34.97
CA ASP A 505 17.31 13.96 -34.11
C ASP A 505 18.64 13.35 -33.65
N THR A 506 18.65 12.09 -33.19
CA THR A 506 19.88 11.41 -32.73
C THR A 506 20.88 11.18 -33.86
N GLU A 507 20.42 10.88 -35.08
CA GLU A 507 21.30 10.77 -36.25
C GLU A 507 21.85 12.14 -36.67
N LYS A 508 21.05 13.21 -36.60
CA LYS A 508 21.54 14.60 -36.80
C LYS A 508 22.58 14.98 -35.75
N GLU A 509 22.41 14.60 -34.49
CA GLU A 509 23.40 14.83 -33.44
C GLU A 509 24.68 14.00 -33.66
N ARG A 510 24.57 12.74 -34.07
CA ARG A 510 25.72 11.89 -34.45
C ARG A 510 26.52 12.54 -35.59
N ILE A 511 25.84 12.95 -36.67
CA ILE A 511 26.50 13.62 -37.80
C ILE A 511 27.12 14.97 -37.38
N ARG A 512 26.50 15.71 -36.45
CA ARG A 512 27.09 16.95 -35.90
C ARG A 512 28.33 16.66 -35.05
N SER A 513 28.29 15.65 -34.18
CA SER A 513 29.43 15.30 -33.31
C SER A 513 30.60 14.78 -34.13
N GLU A 514 30.36 13.93 -35.14
CA GLU A 514 31.37 13.46 -36.09
C GLU A 514 32.00 14.61 -36.91
N ARG A 515 31.21 15.60 -37.31
CA ARG A 515 31.72 16.82 -37.95
C ARG A 515 32.50 17.70 -36.97
N ALA A 516 32.12 17.74 -35.71
CA ALA A 516 32.79 18.52 -34.65
C ALA A 516 34.11 17.88 -34.18
N SER A 517 34.22 16.55 -34.22
CA SER A 517 35.45 15.81 -33.91
C SER A 517 36.51 15.87 -35.02
N LYS A 518 36.16 16.28 -36.24
CA LYS A 518 37.12 16.57 -37.31
C LYS A 518 37.83 17.90 -37.06
N SER A 519 39.16 17.88 -37.15
CA SER A 519 40.00 19.07 -36.95
C SER A 519 39.74 20.15 -38.00
N ILE A 520 39.96 21.42 -37.64
CA ILE A 520 39.84 22.57 -38.56
C ILE A 520 40.66 22.35 -39.84
N LEU A 521 41.84 21.73 -39.71
CA LEU A 521 42.72 21.42 -40.84
C LEU A 521 42.10 20.39 -41.80
N GLU A 522 41.38 19.39 -41.27
CA GLU A 522 40.70 18.35 -42.06
C GLU A 522 39.51 18.94 -42.83
N ARG A 523 38.77 19.87 -42.22
CA ARG A 523 37.69 20.61 -42.88
C ARG A 523 38.20 21.48 -44.04
N ILE A 524 39.36 22.13 -43.88
CA ILE A 524 39.97 22.95 -44.94
C ILE A 524 40.44 22.05 -46.10
N ILE A 525 41.03 20.90 -45.81
CA ILE A 525 41.47 19.94 -46.84
C ILE A 525 40.27 19.33 -47.58
N GLU A 526 39.19 18.93 -46.88
CA GLU A 526 37.95 18.47 -47.51
C GLU A 526 37.30 19.57 -48.37
N PHE A 527 37.33 20.83 -47.94
CA PHE A 527 36.81 21.96 -48.70
C PHE A 527 37.59 22.19 -50.01
N ILE A 528 38.93 22.25 -49.93
CA ILE A 528 39.79 22.41 -51.11
C ILE A 528 39.62 21.23 -52.09
N LEU A 529 39.56 19.99 -51.60
CA LEU A 529 39.36 18.81 -52.45
C LEU A 529 37.96 18.80 -53.09
N SER A 530 36.94 19.32 -52.41
CA SER A 530 35.59 19.46 -52.98
C SER A 530 35.52 20.49 -54.12
N LEU A 531 36.32 21.56 -54.07
CA LEU A 531 36.45 22.56 -55.15
C LEU A 531 37.06 21.99 -56.43
N PHE A 532 37.86 20.92 -56.33
CA PHE A 532 38.39 20.16 -57.48
C PHE A 532 37.53 18.93 -57.85
N GLY A 533 36.31 18.82 -57.34
CA GLY A 533 35.37 17.74 -57.66
C GLY A 533 35.70 16.38 -57.03
N ILE A 534 36.72 16.30 -56.17
CA ILE A 534 37.16 15.06 -55.54
C ILE A 534 36.28 14.81 -54.31
N LYS A 535 35.28 13.94 -54.45
CA LYS A 535 34.55 13.37 -53.30
C LYS A 535 35.47 12.43 -52.53
N VAL A 536 36.10 12.95 -51.48
CA VAL A 536 36.84 12.15 -50.50
C VAL A 536 35.85 11.27 -49.75
N ALA A 537 35.83 9.96 -50.05
CA ALA A 537 35.15 8.99 -49.21
C ALA A 537 35.78 9.01 -47.80
N PRO A 538 35.01 8.78 -46.72
CA PRO A 538 35.56 8.83 -45.37
C PRO A 538 36.67 7.79 -45.24
N LYS A 539 37.90 8.25 -44.93
CA LYS A 539 38.93 7.34 -44.47
C LYS A 539 38.52 6.84 -43.09
N GLU A 540 38.25 5.55 -42.98
CA GLU A 540 38.28 4.86 -41.70
C GLU A 540 39.64 5.14 -41.05
N ARG A 541 39.60 5.74 -39.86
CA ARG A 541 40.81 6.01 -39.07
C ARG A 541 41.18 4.75 -38.32
N ASP A 542 41.73 3.78 -39.05
CA ASP A 542 42.44 2.66 -38.45
C ASP A 542 43.66 3.18 -37.70
N THR A 543 43.51 3.43 -36.40
CA THR A 543 44.64 3.47 -35.47
C THR A 543 45.01 2.01 -35.15
N ALA A 544 45.95 1.49 -35.92
CA ALA A 544 46.41 0.12 -35.81
C ALA A 544 46.98 -0.20 -34.42
N ASN A 545 46.80 -1.46 -33.99
CA ASN A 545 47.92 -2.17 -33.38
C ASN A 545 47.93 -3.68 -33.74
N LYS A 546 48.82 -4.01 -34.68
CA LYS A 546 49.48 -5.32 -34.98
C LYS A 546 48.74 -6.41 -35.78
N GLY A 547 49.45 -6.88 -36.82
CA GLY A 547 49.27 -8.17 -37.52
C GLY A 547 48.66 -8.03 -38.92
N GLN A 548 49.43 -7.76 -39.99
CA GLN A 548 50.09 -8.77 -40.86
C GLN A 548 49.12 -9.86 -41.39
N VAL A 549 49.04 -10.20 -42.69
CA VAL A 549 49.88 -9.84 -43.83
C VAL A 549 49.10 -10.05 -45.16
N LYS A 550 49.30 -9.12 -46.13
CA LYS A 550 49.57 -9.32 -47.59
C LYS A 550 49.01 -10.57 -48.33
N LYS A 551 48.61 -10.52 -49.62
CA LYS A 551 48.42 -9.43 -50.62
C LYS A 551 47.91 -10.05 -51.95
N ASP A 552 47.73 -9.19 -52.97
CA ASP A 552 47.78 -9.45 -54.43
C ASP A 552 46.51 -10.07 -55.09
N PHE A 553 46.09 -9.69 -56.31
CA PHE A 553 46.20 -8.42 -57.08
C PHE A 553 45.33 -8.54 -58.38
N LYS A 554 44.91 -7.38 -58.95
CA LYS A 554 44.57 -7.16 -60.39
C LYS A 554 43.30 -7.84 -60.96
N ASN A 555 42.63 -7.35 -62.02
CA ASN A 555 42.47 -6.02 -62.67
C ASN A 555 41.34 -6.17 -63.75
N ILE A 556 41.10 -5.11 -64.56
CA ILE A 556 40.36 -5.09 -65.86
C ILE A 556 38.83 -5.00 -65.64
N GLU A 557 38.14 -3.88 -65.90
CA GLU A 557 37.75 -3.25 -67.21
C GLU A 557 36.85 -4.19 -68.06
N SER A 558 35.89 -3.78 -68.90
CA SER A 558 35.10 -2.56 -69.13
C SER A 558 33.92 -2.98 -70.08
N ASP A 559 32.93 -2.20 -70.55
CA ASP A 559 32.41 -0.84 -70.32
C ASP A 559 30.94 -0.79 -70.84
N HIS A 560 30.28 0.38 -70.75
CA HIS A 560 29.15 0.83 -71.60
C HIS A 560 27.80 0.05 -71.46
N SER A 561 26.61 0.62 -71.74
CA SER A 561 26.19 2.00 -72.06
C SER A 561 24.72 2.25 -71.67
N SER A 562 24.40 3.53 -71.49
CA SER A 562 23.08 4.19 -71.44
C SER A 562 21.86 3.50 -72.09
N GLN A 563 20.68 3.62 -71.45
CA GLN A 563 19.52 4.40 -71.97
C GLN A 563 18.37 4.50 -70.94
N GLU A 564 17.87 5.71 -70.68
CA GLU A 564 16.47 5.91 -70.22
C GLU A 564 15.52 5.70 -71.42
N PRO A 565 14.26 5.28 -71.22
CA PRO A 565 13.22 6.34 -71.21
C PRO A 565 11.97 6.09 -70.33
N SER A 566 11.32 7.22 -70.03
CA SER A 566 9.86 7.38 -69.88
C SER A 566 9.13 6.87 -68.61
N LYS A 567 8.56 7.82 -67.87
CA LYS A 567 7.49 7.62 -66.87
C LYS A 567 6.13 7.48 -67.56
N PRO A 568 5.21 6.67 -67.01
CA PRO A 568 3.80 7.00 -66.96
C PRO A 568 3.33 7.36 -65.53
N LYS A 569 2.09 7.86 -65.43
CA LYS A 569 1.60 8.66 -64.29
C LYS A 569 1.08 7.82 -63.11
N LYS A 570 1.20 8.42 -61.92
CA LYS A 570 0.65 7.97 -60.63
C LYS A 570 -0.82 7.54 -60.71
N LYS A 571 -1.16 6.40 -60.10
CA LYS A 571 -2.37 6.28 -59.27
C LYS A 571 -1.96 6.40 -57.81
N LYS A 572 -2.70 7.18 -57.01
CA LYS A 572 -2.52 7.26 -55.56
C LYS A 572 -3.28 6.08 -54.93
N SER A 573 -2.57 5.09 -54.39
CA SER A 573 -3.08 4.29 -53.27
C SER A 573 -2.49 4.86 -51.98
N LEU A 574 -3.24 4.77 -50.88
CA LEU A 574 -2.76 5.23 -49.57
C LEU A 574 -1.55 4.39 -49.13
N GLY A 575 -0.58 5.06 -48.51
CA GLY A 575 0.65 4.43 -48.07
C GLY A 575 0.42 3.49 -46.90
N VAL A 576 0.39 2.18 -47.18
CA VAL A 576 0.81 1.19 -46.20
C VAL A 576 2.30 1.43 -45.98
N ILE A 577 2.66 2.01 -44.83
CA ILE A 577 4.06 2.10 -44.40
C ILE A 577 4.44 0.71 -43.91
N VAL A 578 4.87 -0.12 -44.87
CA VAL A 578 5.60 -1.36 -44.58
C VAL A 578 6.84 -0.96 -43.77
N GLY A 579 7.16 -1.72 -42.72
CA GLY A 579 8.40 -1.56 -41.97
C GLY A 579 9.65 -1.69 -42.85
N PRO A 580 10.87 -1.56 -42.29
CA PRO A 580 12.10 -1.69 -43.06
C PRO A 580 12.06 -3.00 -43.85
N LYS A 581 12.12 -2.90 -45.19
CA LYS A 581 12.13 -4.07 -46.06
C LYS A 581 13.25 -5.00 -45.58
N GLU A 582 12.89 -6.22 -45.22
CA GLU A 582 13.87 -7.30 -45.10
C GLU A 582 14.71 -7.31 -46.38
N LYS A 583 16.02 -7.50 -46.24
CA LYS A 583 16.86 -7.78 -47.41
C LYS A 583 16.31 -9.07 -48.00
N GLU A 584 15.78 -9.01 -49.22
CA GLU A 584 15.43 -10.21 -49.99
C GLU A 584 16.55 -10.43 -51.00
N LEU A 585 17.31 -11.51 -50.83
CA LEU A 585 18.39 -11.92 -51.71
C LEU A 585 17.92 -13.10 -52.56
N MET A 586 18.24 -13.06 -53.86
CA MET A 586 18.01 -14.19 -54.75
C MET A 586 19.21 -15.14 -54.68
N ILE A 587 19.02 -16.38 -54.21
CA ILE A 587 20.08 -17.39 -54.17
C ILE A 587 20.54 -17.72 -55.60
N PRO A 588 21.84 -17.57 -55.93
CA PRO A 588 22.37 -17.96 -57.23
C PRO A 588 22.23 -19.46 -57.48
N SER A 589 21.98 -19.87 -58.72
CA SER A 589 21.76 -21.28 -59.10
C SER A 589 22.91 -22.22 -58.69
N ARG A 590 24.16 -21.72 -58.65
CA ARG A 590 25.34 -22.46 -58.14
C ARG A 590 25.26 -22.74 -56.64
N VAL A 591 24.77 -21.77 -55.84
CA VAL A 591 24.56 -21.92 -54.39
C VAL A 591 23.37 -22.83 -54.13
N GLN A 592 22.28 -22.67 -54.88
CA GLN A 592 21.11 -23.56 -54.79
C GLN A 592 21.48 -25.04 -55.02
N LYS A 593 22.27 -25.35 -56.05
CA LYS A 593 22.74 -26.73 -56.31
C LYS A 593 23.57 -27.31 -55.16
N ALA A 594 24.36 -26.48 -54.48
CA ALA A 594 25.13 -26.91 -53.31
C ALA A 594 24.23 -27.15 -52.08
N ILE A 595 23.24 -26.29 -51.86
CA ILE A 595 22.21 -26.49 -50.82
C ILE A 595 21.44 -27.79 -51.08
N ASP A 596 20.94 -28.00 -52.30
CA ASP A 596 20.20 -29.22 -52.69
C ASP A 596 21.04 -30.49 -52.51
N TYR A 597 22.36 -30.40 -52.71
CA TYR A 597 23.29 -31.51 -52.49
C TYR A 597 23.46 -31.83 -50.99
N VAL A 598 23.66 -30.81 -50.14
CA VAL A 598 23.81 -31.01 -48.68
C VAL A 598 22.49 -31.44 -48.04
N ASP A 599 21.37 -30.85 -48.44
CA ASP A 599 20.00 -31.23 -48.01
C ASP A 599 19.73 -32.72 -48.24
N ARG A 600 20.02 -33.22 -49.46
CA ARG A 600 19.84 -34.65 -49.79
C ARG A 600 20.84 -35.57 -49.08
N LYS A 601 22.07 -35.11 -48.87
CA LYS A 601 23.13 -35.90 -48.23
C LYS A 601 22.85 -36.11 -46.73
N ASN A 602 22.26 -35.12 -46.07
CA ASN A 602 22.10 -35.07 -44.62
C ASN A 602 20.61 -35.09 -44.20
N ASN A 603 19.74 -35.74 -44.99
CA ASN A 603 18.31 -35.91 -44.72
C ASN A 603 17.59 -34.62 -44.27
N GLY A 604 17.75 -33.51 -45.00
CA GLY A 604 17.10 -32.22 -44.71
C GLY A 604 17.91 -31.25 -43.84
N LEU A 605 19.04 -31.67 -43.27
CA LEU A 605 19.93 -30.81 -42.47
C LEU A 605 20.98 -30.11 -43.36
N ILE A 606 20.84 -28.80 -43.54
CA ILE A 606 21.70 -27.98 -44.39
C ILE A 606 22.79 -27.35 -43.52
N TRP A 607 23.89 -28.09 -43.32
CA TRP A 607 25.08 -27.59 -42.61
C TRP A 607 25.82 -26.55 -43.45
N LEU A 608 25.96 -25.33 -42.91
CA LEU A 608 26.47 -24.17 -43.66
C LEU A 608 27.90 -24.36 -44.19
N ASP A 609 28.78 -24.97 -43.40
CA ASP A 609 30.16 -25.27 -43.78
C ASP A 609 30.25 -26.32 -44.90
N GLU A 610 29.36 -27.33 -44.91
CA GLU A 610 29.28 -28.29 -46.01
C GLU A 610 28.77 -27.64 -47.31
N VAL A 611 27.88 -26.65 -47.22
CA VAL A 611 27.43 -25.88 -48.40
C VAL A 611 28.58 -25.05 -48.96
N VAL A 612 29.36 -24.36 -48.11
CA VAL A 612 30.55 -23.59 -48.53
C VAL A 612 31.57 -24.50 -49.23
N VAL A 613 31.85 -25.68 -48.66
CA VAL A 613 32.74 -26.67 -49.27
C VAL A 613 32.19 -27.16 -50.62
N ALA A 614 30.89 -27.49 -50.70
CA ALA A 614 30.24 -27.96 -51.93
C ALA A 614 30.20 -26.90 -53.06
N ILE A 615 30.18 -25.60 -52.73
CA ILE A 615 30.28 -24.53 -53.74
C ILE A 615 31.69 -24.46 -54.35
N SER A 616 32.72 -24.77 -53.55
CA SER A 616 34.14 -24.76 -53.94
C SER A 616 34.53 -23.49 -54.72
N SER A 617 34.24 -22.32 -54.15
CA SER A 617 34.59 -21.01 -54.71
C SER A 617 34.95 -20.02 -53.60
N PRO A 618 36.11 -19.32 -53.69
CA PRO A 618 36.49 -18.31 -52.70
C PRO A 618 35.55 -17.09 -52.68
N GLU A 619 34.72 -16.92 -53.72
CA GLU A 619 33.73 -15.83 -53.79
C GLU A 619 32.53 -16.03 -52.84
N PHE A 620 32.34 -17.23 -52.29
CA PHE A 620 31.21 -17.62 -51.44
C PHE A 620 31.68 -18.07 -50.06
N GLY A 621 32.22 -17.14 -49.27
CA GLY A 621 32.57 -17.36 -47.87
C GLY A 621 31.35 -17.61 -46.97
N LYS A 622 31.59 -18.15 -45.78
CA LYS A 622 30.57 -18.59 -44.80
C LYS A 622 29.48 -17.55 -44.56
N ASP A 623 29.85 -16.30 -44.30
CA ASP A 623 28.88 -15.24 -43.96
C ASP A 623 28.02 -14.83 -45.17
N LYS A 624 28.61 -14.77 -46.37
CA LYS A 624 27.88 -14.49 -47.62
C LYS A 624 26.90 -15.61 -47.97
N VAL A 625 27.24 -16.86 -47.69
CA VAL A 625 26.33 -18.01 -47.88
C VAL A 625 25.24 -18.02 -46.80
N ALA A 626 25.56 -17.70 -45.55
CA ALA A 626 24.57 -17.56 -44.48
C ALA A 626 23.54 -16.48 -44.81
N ASP A 627 23.99 -15.28 -45.19
CA ASP A 627 23.13 -14.18 -45.63
C ASP A 627 22.24 -14.60 -46.81
N LEU A 628 22.80 -15.26 -47.83
CA LEU A 628 22.01 -15.71 -48.99
C LEU A 628 20.91 -16.71 -48.62
N ILE A 629 21.14 -17.61 -47.66
CA ILE A 629 20.14 -18.60 -47.22
C ILE A 629 19.11 -17.96 -46.28
N TYR A 630 19.57 -17.18 -45.30
CA TYR A 630 18.73 -16.52 -44.30
C TYR A 630 17.80 -15.46 -44.91
N TYR A 631 18.30 -14.72 -45.91
CA TYR A 631 17.56 -13.70 -46.63
C TYR A 631 16.98 -14.20 -47.98
N ASP A 632 16.81 -15.51 -48.18
CA ASP A 632 16.21 -16.08 -49.41
C ASP A 632 14.86 -15.40 -49.70
N GLN A 633 14.73 -14.78 -50.87
CA GLN A 633 13.51 -14.08 -51.29
C GLN A 633 12.25 -14.97 -51.23
N LYS A 634 12.39 -16.29 -51.35
CA LYS A 634 11.27 -17.24 -51.26
C LYS A 634 11.04 -17.78 -49.84
N ARG A 635 11.83 -17.34 -48.84
CA ARG A 635 11.81 -17.78 -47.43
C ARG A 635 11.76 -19.30 -47.25
N ARG A 636 12.47 -20.04 -48.10
CA ARG A 636 12.40 -21.51 -48.15
C ARG A 636 13.14 -22.20 -47.02
N TYR A 637 14.04 -21.50 -46.35
CA TYR A 637 14.90 -22.05 -45.30
C TYR A 637 14.75 -21.30 -43.99
N MET A 638 15.03 -21.99 -42.89
CA MET A 638 15.10 -21.44 -41.55
C MET A 638 16.43 -21.83 -40.90
N GLU A 639 17.10 -20.88 -40.23
CA GLU A 639 18.26 -21.17 -39.38
C GLU A 639 17.81 -21.64 -38.00
N ILE A 640 18.33 -22.78 -37.52
CA ILE A 640 18.08 -23.23 -36.15
C ILE A 640 18.99 -22.43 -35.20
N ARG A 641 18.55 -21.23 -34.82
CA ARG A 641 19.36 -20.24 -34.08
C ARG A 641 20.02 -20.76 -32.79
N ALA A 642 19.42 -21.76 -32.13
CA ALA A 642 20.00 -22.41 -30.96
C ALA A 642 21.36 -23.08 -31.25
N MET A 643 21.58 -23.49 -32.50
CA MET A 643 22.79 -24.16 -32.96
C MET A 643 23.93 -23.19 -33.33
N ASN A 644 23.68 -21.88 -33.43
CA ASN A 644 24.66 -20.91 -33.96
C ASN A 644 25.96 -20.84 -33.14
N GLN A 645 25.91 -21.16 -31.83
CA GLN A 645 27.11 -21.22 -30.98
C GLN A 645 27.95 -22.50 -31.19
N VAL A 646 27.39 -23.53 -31.84
CA VAL A 646 28.05 -24.83 -32.04
C VAL A 646 28.39 -25.03 -33.52
N ARG A 647 27.39 -25.02 -34.41
CA ARG A 647 27.53 -25.16 -35.87
C ARG A 647 26.25 -24.67 -36.55
N HIS A 648 26.37 -23.69 -37.45
CA HIS A 648 25.21 -23.15 -38.18
C HIS A 648 24.56 -24.23 -39.05
N VAL A 649 23.25 -24.40 -38.87
CA VAL A 649 22.43 -25.35 -39.61
C VAL A 649 21.12 -24.70 -40.03
N PHE A 650 20.74 -24.95 -41.27
CA PHE A 650 19.47 -24.56 -41.83
C PHE A 650 18.63 -25.80 -42.10
N ILE A 651 17.31 -25.64 -42.10
CA ILE A 651 16.34 -26.64 -42.57
C ILE A 651 15.43 -25.99 -43.61
N ARG A 652 14.80 -26.80 -44.47
CA ARG A 652 13.67 -26.31 -45.28
C ARG A 652 12.49 -26.00 -44.35
N LYS A 653 11.80 -24.88 -44.58
CA LYS A 653 10.76 -24.40 -43.67
C LYS A 653 9.57 -25.37 -43.53
N GLU A 654 9.31 -26.18 -44.55
CA GLU A 654 8.31 -27.25 -44.50
C GLU A 654 8.63 -28.37 -43.49
N LEU A 655 9.91 -28.55 -43.15
CA LEU A 655 10.37 -29.56 -42.19
C LEU A 655 10.25 -29.10 -40.72
N GLU A 656 9.98 -27.82 -40.49
CA GLU A 656 9.74 -27.23 -39.15
C GLU A 656 8.52 -27.87 -38.46
N SER A 657 7.51 -28.28 -39.24
CA SER A 657 6.25 -28.85 -38.76
C SER A 657 5.99 -30.29 -39.24
N ASP A 658 6.95 -30.91 -39.93
CA ASP A 658 6.85 -32.32 -40.36
C ASP A 658 7.26 -33.25 -39.21
N SER A 659 6.26 -33.69 -38.45
CA SER A 659 6.45 -34.60 -37.30
C SER A 659 7.10 -35.94 -37.67
N ALA A 660 6.91 -36.43 -38.90
CA ALA A 660 7.53 -37.67 -39.36
C ALA A 660 9.02 -37.46 -39.65
N TRP A 661 9.38 -36.33 -40.27
CA TRP A 661 10.77 -35.93 -40.46
C TRP A 661 11.48 -35.65 -39.13
N ILE A 662 10.83 -34.92 -38.20
CA ILE A 662 11.38 -34.64 -36.86
C ILE A 662 11.68 -35.93 -36.12
N GLN A 663 10.72 -36.87 -36.05
CA GLN A 663 10.94 -38.14 -35.36
C GLN A 663 12.05 -38.97 -36.02
N THR A 664 12.04 -39.10 -37.34
CA THR A 664 13.09 -39.84 -38.08
C THR A 664 14.48 -39.22 -37.87
N THR A 665 14.55 -37.89 -37.76
CA THR A 665 15.81 -37.17 -37.52
C THR A 665 16.27 -37.29 -36.08
N LEU A 666 15.36 -37.29 -35.09
CA LEU A 666 15.68 -37.59 -33.69
C LEU A 666 16.19 -39.03 -33.54
N ASP A 667 15.49 -40.00 -34.12
CA ASP A 667 15.88 -41.41 -34.11
C ASP A 667 17.26 -41.61 -34.76
N TYR A 668 17.57 -40.88 -35.85
CA TYR A 668 18.92 -40.87 -36.43
C TYR A 668 19.95 -40.29 -35.46
N LEU A 669 19.72 -39.09 -34.91
CA LEU A 669 20.66 -38.38 -34.02
C LEU A 669 20.96 -39.15 -32.73
N ASP A 670 19.96 -39.79 -32.11
CA ASP A 670 20.13 -40.59 -30.90
C ASP A 670 20.94 -41.89 -31.17
N ASN A 671 20.89 -42.42 -32.40
CA ASN A 671 21.59 -43.65 -32.82
C ASN A 671 22.97 -43.42 -33.47
N VAL A 672 23.45 -42.19 -33.65
CA VAL A 672 24.81 -41.95 -34.18
C VAL A 672 25.86 -42.37 -33.14
N SER A 673 26.65 -43.40 -33.49
CA SER A 673 27.68 -43.99 -32.61
C SER A 673 28.82 -43.04 -32.22
N ALA A 674 29.06 -41.98 -33.00
CA ALA A 674 29.95 -40.88 -32.68
C ALA A 674 29.15 -39.66 -32.23
N LYS A 675 28.82 -39.58 -30.93
CA LYS A 675 28.11 -38.45 -30.31
C LYS A 675 28.97 -37.18 -30.28
N LYS A 676 29.04 -36.48 -31.43
CA LYS A 676 29.58 -35.13 -31.50
C LYS A 676 28.63 -34.14 -30.80
N PRO A 677 29.13 -33.08 -30.15
CA PRO A 677 28.31 -32.16 -29.36
C PRO A 677 27.20 -31.46 -30.19
N GLU A 678 27.43 -31.22 -31.49
CA GLU A 678 26.41 -30.66 -32.38
C GLU A 678 25.18 -31.55 -32.55
N PHE A 679 25.30 -32.89 -32.45
CA PHE A 679 24.15 -33.78 -32.60
C PHE A 679 23.28 -33.81 -31.35
N SER A 680 23.87 -33.69 -30.14
CA SER A 680 23.10 -33.57 -28.90
C SER A 680 22.32 -32.25 -28.84
N ALA A 681 22.98 -31.13 -29.15
CA ALA A 681 22.34 -29.81 -29.15
C ALA A 681 21.21 -29.71 -30.20
N LEU A 682 21.38 -30.37 -31.35
CA LEU A 682 20.34 -30.43 -32.38
C LEU A 682 19.15 -31.29 -31.94
N ALA A 683 19.39 -32.46 -31.34
CA ALA A 683 18.33 -33.33 -30.82
C ALA A 683 17.50 -32.64 -29.73
N ASP A 684 18.14 -31.94 -28.78
CA ASP A 684 17.42 -31.18 -27.74
C ASP A 684 16.62 -29.99 -28.30
N THR A 685 17.01 -29.46 -29.46
CA THR A 685 16.25 -28.40 -30.15
C THR A 685 15.08 -28.98 -30.94
N LEU A 686 15.26 -30.09 -31.68
CA LEU A 686 14.19 -30.75 -32.42
C LEU A 686 13.11 -31.35 -31.50
N ARG A 687 13.48 -31.81 -30.29
CA ARG A 687 12.52 -32.18 -29.24
C ARG A 687 11.66 -31.01 -28.76
N ARG A 688 12.09 -29.75 -28.93
CA ARG A 688 11.24 -28.58 -28.64
C ARG A 688 10.24 -28.33 -29.77
N PHE A 689 10.66 -28.42 -31.02
CA PHE A 689 9.75 -28.34 -32.18
C PHE A 689 8.67 -29.45 -32.19
N GLN A 690 8.89 -30.57 -31.49
CA GLN A 690 7.86 -31.60 -31.29
C GLN A 690 6.83 -31.28 -30.19
N ASN A 691 7.13 -30.32 -29.30
CA ASN A 691 6.31 -29.96 -28.13
C ASN A 691 5.64 -28.57 -28.25
N GLU A 692 5.93 -27.82 -29.31
CA GLU A 692 5.32 -26.54 -29.69
C GLU A 692 4.23 -26.73 -30.76
#